data_AF-A0A2V9D5D9-F1
#
_entry.id   AF-A0A2V9D5D9-F1
#
_cell.length_a   1.000
_cell.length_b   1.000
_cell.length_c   1.000
_cell.angle_alpha   90.00
_cell.angle_beta   90.00
_cell.angle_gamma   90.00
#
_symmetry.space_group_name_H-M   'P 1'
#
loop_
_entity.id
_entity.type
_entity.pdbx_description
1 polymer ?
#
loop_
_entity_poly.entity_id
_entity_poly.type
_entity_poly.pdbx_seq_one_letter_code
_entity_poly.pdbx_strand_id
1 'polypeptide(L)'
;MANLFELTAPTARSGQELNAQQRAAVRHGEGPLLVVAGAGTGKTRVITERIRHLLESNPELSGESILALTFTDRAAGEMKHRVIRAAGERGRGVVVGTFHAFCNALLLERNPKLQTLDDVDHWILLRRNLAVLVLERYRRLAEPGQFLGDFVKFFSRCQDELVTPEDYERYVESLAEAYAREKPGPAEDERSVREERIAEQREIARAYRASDRLLRERNLLTFGMQLLDAVHLLRSDPICAAALRARYHYILVDEFQDTNIAQIELLWHLAADRRNVVAVGDNAQAIYRFRGASFGSFTIFLERFARVPRGDIAAASRFIQPLVDNYRSTARILRTAAQVAAFIEHSPLVPKKELLPHKPEGEKVRIVEFASAQDEARWIAAEIDRLHAAGLNWRKFAALYRIHGHRAELVSALEERGIPFVIRNLSILNHPLVRDLLAYLRLMVKPADNIACARVLATPAWGLEPADLVRLCERAAKSRSPLWDALQSPQAELPFSGRSPATNDLIAGLTELRARSATLNAADLFEALAKWLELTLSIRSADQPYLRRLAQFIREWQSKSETSQLPEFVEYLDYFAQAGGQINLEQESADAVQLMTVHAAKGLEFEHVFVLRLTQRGFPMAPRAAVLEFPEALMKEELPRGDFHIQEERRLFYVAITRARERLTLTTVVNKHSRPSIFLEDILSAPHVAKHNVEQAAPVLLSLQARALPAAVEQPLFPEVHNRARIYSRIATWAERYRPPAFEPLQSSASAIETYQKCPQKYLFSHVWGIRSGPSAATTFGNVMHTTIRQFIAALRKGLRLSFEEVVTAFRREWTSAGFEDRHQEELYLSDGIEQLQAFYASNVAAPAHVIAQEKRFAIECDSGVELIGRMDQINRVAPGEVEIIDYKTGKPKSETHAQKDLQLSIYALAAREVLDVTPVRLIYYNLQNNQCVSASREEKQLQELRGTIQEVAADIRAREFPARPGFLCKHCEFRCVCPAHESRTVQSETGEDAARGAVRSSRKPN
;
A
#
# COMPACT_ATOMS: atom_id res chain seq x y z
N MET A 1 -11.15 30.23 -1.69
CA MET A 1 -11.20 29.50 -2.98
C MET A 1 -12.10 30.24 -3.98
N ALA A 2 -11.71 31.43 -4.41
CA ALA A 2 -12.36 32.16 -5.50
C ALA A 2 -11.24 32.57 -6.47
N ASN A 3 -11.45 32.39 -7.78
CA ASN A 3 -10.51 32.55 -8.90
C ASN A 3 -9.74 31.27 -9.32
N LEU A 4 -10.46 30.24 -9.81
CA LEU A 4 -9.82 29.09 -10.47
C LEU A 4 -10.43 28.66 -11.80
N PHE A 5 -11.36 29.43 -12.39
CA PHE A 5 -11.84 29.16 -13.74
C PHE A 5 -12.11 30.48 -14.47
N GLU A 6 -11.18 30.90 -15.31
CA GLU A 6 -11.42 31.94 -16.30
C GLU A 6 -12.63 31.57 -17.15
N LEU A 7 -13.59 32.49 -17.20
CA LEU A 7 -14.76 32.48 -18.07
C LEU A 7 -14.30 32.54 -19.53
N THR A 8 -13.98 31.39 -20.12
CA THR A 8 -13.88 31.28 -21.56
C THR A 8 -15.28 31.36 -22.17
N ALA A 9 -15.39 32.18 -23.21
CA ALA A 9 -16.58 32.53 -23.98
C ALA A 9 -17.48 31.33 -24.34
N PRO A 10 -18.80 31.55 -24.57
CA PRO A 10 -19.78 30.48 -24.75
C PRO A 10 -19.46 29.65 -26.00
N THR A 11 -18.79 28.52 -25.82
CA THR A 11 -18.77 27.47 -26.83
C THR A 11 -20.20 26.97 -27.02
N ALA A 12 -20.62 26.98 -28.29
CA ALA A 12 -21.97 26.77 -28.79
C ALA A 12 -22.78 25.72 -28.02
N ARG A 13 -24.08 25.98 -27.89
CA ARG A 13 -25.12 24.99 -27.54
C ARG A 13 -24.81 23.70 -28.29
N SER A 14 -24.38 22.64 -27.59
CA SER A 14 -24.21 21.32 -28.18
C SER A 14 -25.60 20.77 -28.52
N GLY A 15 -26.11 21.12 -29.70
CA GLY A 15 -27.45 20.77 -30.19
C GLY A 15 -27.56 19.31 -30.63
N GLN A 16 -27.37 18.37 -29.70
CA GLN A 16 -27.97 17.05 -29.86
C GLN A 16 -29.29 17.07 -29.10
N GLU A 17 -30.42 16.84 -29.77
CA GLU A 17 -31.68 16.62 -29.07
C GLU A 17 -31.56 15.42 -28.13
N LEU A 18 -32.22 15.48 -26.97
CA LEU A 18 -32.37 14.31 -26.10
C LEU A 18 -33.12 13.22 -26.87
N ASN A 19 -32.64 11.98 -26.86
CA ASN A 19 -33.35 10.88 -27.50
C ASN A 19 -34.66 10.53 -26.75
N ALA A 20 -35.48 9.63 -27.30
CA ALA A 20 -36.77 9.28 -26.70
C ALA A 20 -36.66 8.77 -25.25
N GLN A 21 -35.68 7.91 -24.96
CA GLN A 21 -35.45 7.33 -23.63
C GLN A 21 -34.94 8.37 -22.63
N GLN A 22 -34.02 9.23 -23.05
CA GLN A 22 -33.51 10.34 -22.24
C GLN A 22 -34.62 11.34 -21.94
N ARG A 23 -35.48 11.67 -22.92
CA ARG A 23 -36.64 12.55 -22.70
C ARG A 23 -37.63 11.96 -21.71
N ALA A 24 -37.88 10.65 -21.76
CA ALA A 24 -38.75 9.98 -20.79
C ALA A 24 -38.19 10.09 -19.37
N ALA A 25 -36.89 9.83 -19.17
CA ALA A 25 -36.23 10.00 -17.86
C ALA A 25 -36.25 11.46 -17.36
N VAL A 26 -36.03 12.43 -18.25
CA VAL A 26 -36.02 13.87 -17.91
C VAL A 26 -37.42 14.36 -17.54
N ARG A 27 -38.46 13.93 -18.26
CA ARG A 27 -39.85 14.36 -18.06
C ARG A 27 -40.61 13.63 -16.97
N HIS A 28 -40.04 12.56 -16.40
CA HIS A 28 -40.66 11.86 -15.28
C HIS A 28 -40.97 12.86 -14.16
N GLY A 29 -42.20 12.90 -13.66
CA GLY A 29 -42.59 13.89 -12.66
C GLY A 29 -42.16 13.46 -11.25
N GLU A 30 -43.16 13.05 -10.48
CA GLU A 30 -43.02 12.54 -9.12
C GLU A 30 -42.89 11.01 -9.07
N GLY A 31 -42.52 10.50 -7.89
CA GLY A 31 -42.32 9.09 -7.61
C GLY A 31 -40.93 8.57 -7.98
N PRO A 32 -40.65 7.30 -7.65
CA PRO A 32 -39.36 6.68 -7.83
C PRO A 32 -39.08 6.36 -9.30
N LEU A 33 -37.85 6.57 -9.75
CA LEU A 33 -37.39 6.15 -11.07
C LEU A 33 -35.95 5.61 -11.01
N LEU A 34 -35.75 4.41 -11.55
CA LEU A 34 -34.43 3.83 -11.75
C LEU A 34 -34.01 3.95 -13.22
N VAL A 35 -33.03 4.80 -13.49
CA VAL A 35 -32.44 4.97 -14.82
C VAL A 35 -31.26 4.01 -14.96
N VAL A 36 -31.47 2.92 -15.69
CA VAL A 36 -30.43 1.91 -15.95
C VAL A 36 -29.67 2.31 -17.20
N ALA A 37 -28.45 2.78 -17.01
CA ALA A 37 -27.66 3.40 -18.06
C ALA A 37 -26.33 2.66 -18.23
N GLY A 38 -25.89 2.44 -19.46
CA GLY A 38 -24.54 1.93 -19.73
C GLY A 38 -23.45 2.98 -19.61
N ALA A 39 -22.20 2.54 -19.69
CA ALA A 39 -21.08 3.44 -19.97
C ALA A 39 -21.40 4.31 -21.20
N GLY A 40 -21.18 5.61 -21.14
CA GLY A 40 -21.26 6.49 -22.31
C GLY A 40 -22.66 6.79 -22.86
N THR A 41 -23.74 6.47 -22.14
CA THR A 41 -25.13 6.73 -22.59
C THR A 41 -25.70 8.08 -22.16
N GLY A 42 -24.90 8.88 -21.44
CA GLY A 42 -25.28 10.23 -21.01
C GLY A 42 -25.93 10.29 -19.61
N LYS A 43 -25.56 9.42 -18.67
CA LYS A 43 -26.00 9.42 -17.25
C LYS A 43 -26.09 10.82 -16.64
N THR A 44 -24.95 11.51 -16.55
CA THR A 44 -24.84 12.85 -15.97
C THR A 44 -25.67 13.88 -16.75
N ARG A 45 -25.80 13.72 -18.07
CA ARG A 45 -26.62 14.61 -18.90
C ARG A 45 -28.10 14.49 -18.57
N VAL A 46 -28.60 13.28 -18.37
CA VAL A 46 -30.00 13.04 -17.97
C VAL A 46 -30.29 13.68 -16.62
N ILE A 47 -29.39 13.56 -15.64
CA ILE A 47 -29.53 14.22 -14.33
C ILE A 47 -29.57 15.76 -14.51
N THR A 48 -28.62 16.34 -15.23
CA THR A 48 -28.53 17.81 -15.38
C THR A 48 -29.72 18.38 -16.14
N GLU A 49 -30.17 17.70 -17.21
CA GLU A 49 -31.34 18.12 -18.00
C GLU A 49 -32.65 17.92 -17.25
N ARG A 50 -32.73 16.89 -16.39
CA ARG A 50 -33.86 16.70 -15.47
C ARG A 50 -33.98 17.85 -14.49
N ILE A 51 -32.87 18.26 -13.87
CA ILE A 51 -32.84 19.40 -12.94
C ILE A 51 -33.32 20.67 -13.66
N ARG A 52 -32.80 20.92 -14.88
CA ARG A 52 -33.26 22.03 -15.72
C ARG A 52 -34.77 21.96 -15.98
N HIS A 53 -35.26 20.79 -16.42
CA HIS A 53 -36.68 20.58 -16.71
C HIS A 53 -37.55 20.84 -15.49
N LEU A 54 -37.20 20.31 -14.30
CA LEU A 54 -37.96 20.50 -13.06
C LEU A 54 -38.06 21.96 -12.65
N LEU A 55 -36.96 22.73 -12.80
CA LEU A 55 -36.95 24.15 -12.50
C LEU A 55 -37.76 24.96 -13.52
N GLU A 56 -37.65 24.64 -14.81
CA GLU A 56 -38.40 25.33 -15.86
C GLU A 56 -39.90 25.03 -15.82
N SER A 57 -40.29 23.79 -15.54
CA SER A 57 -41.70 23.38 -15.48
C SER A 57 -42.41 23.85 -14.21
N ASN A 58 -41.66 24.16 -13.15
CA ASN A 58 -42.21 24.58 -11.85
C ASN A 58 -41.60 25.93 -11.41
N PRO A 59 -42.25 27.06 -11.71
CA PRO A 59 -41.75 28.39 -11.34
C PRO A 59 -41.56 28.59 -9.83
N GLU A 60 -42.37 27.93 -9.00
CA GLU A 60 -42.32 28.02 -7.53
C GLU A 60 -41.23 27.14 -6.90
N LEU A 61 -40.63 26.20 -7.65
CA LEU A 61 -39.60 25.32 -7.13
C LEU A 61 -38.27 26.06 -6.96
N SER A 62 -37.83 26.24 -5.72
CA SER A 62 -36.47 26.73 -5.45
C SER A 62 -35.43 25.67 -5.84
N GLY A 63 -34.26 26.11 -6.34
CA GLY A 63 -33.13 25.22 -6.59
C GLY A 63 -32.71 24.45 -5.34
N GLU A 64 -32.79 25.08 -4.17
CA GLU A 64 -32.45 24.47 -2.88
C GLU A 64 -33.32 23.26 -2.51
N SER A 65 -34.47 23.12 -3.17
CA SER A 65 -35.36 21.97 -2.99
C SER A 65 -34.95 20.73 -3.79
N ILE A 66 -33.84 20.79 -4.51
CA ILE A 66 -33.29 19.70 -5.29
C ILE A 66 -31.93 19.29 -4.70
N LEU A 67 -31.82 18.02 -4.33
CA LEU A 67 -30.58 17.40 -3.84
C LEU A 67 -30.04 16.42 -4.88
N ALA A 68 -28.81 16.62 -5.34
CA ALA A 68 -28.10 15.70 -6.24
C ALA A 68 -26.86 15.13 -5.54
N LEU A 69 -26.83 13.80 -5.37
CA LEU A 69 -25.75 13.08 -4.70
C LEU A 69 -24.91 12.27 -5.69
N THR A 70 -23.59 12.33 -5.52
CA THR A 70 -22.61 11.58 -6.32
C THR A 70 -21.61 10.85 -5.42
N PHE A 71 -20.77 9.98 -5.99
CA PHE A 71 -19.81 9.20 -5.20
C PHE A 71 -18.44 9.87 -4.99
N THR A 72 -18.08 10.87 -5.81
CA THR A 72 -16.75 11.51 -5.75
C THR A 72 -16.86 13.02 -5.82
N ASP A 73 -15.98 13.74 -5.12
CA ASP A 73 -16.01 15.21 -5.09
C ASP A 73 -15.80 15.81 -6.49
N ARG A 74 -14.99 15.16 -7.33
CA ARG A 74 -14.82 15.53 -8.73
C ARG A 74 -16.13 15.43 -9.51
N ALA A 75 -16.87 14.32 -9.35
CA ALA A 75 -18.16 14.16 -10.03
C ALA A 75 -19.18 15.19 -9.53
N ALA A 76 -19.21 15.48 -8.22
CA ALA A 76 -20.06 16.52 -7.65
C ALA A 76 -19.73 17.91 -8.23
N GLY A 77 -18.45 18.27 -8.30
CA GLY A 77 -17.99 19.53 -8.89
C GLY A 77 -18.34 19.66 -10.38
N GLU A 78 -18.01 18.65 -11.18
CA GLU A 78 -18.35 18.62 -12.61
C GLU A 78 -19.87 18.68 -12.84
N MET A 79 -20.66 17.97 -12.03
CA MET A 79 -22.13 18.00 -12.10
C MET A 79 -22.67 19.38 -11.73
N LYS A 80 -22.16 20.01 -10.66
CA LYS A 80 -22.58 21.36 -10.24
C LYS A 80 -22.35 22.39 -11.35
N HIS A 81 -21.19 22.36 -12.00
CA HIS A 81 -20.91 23.23 -13.15
C HIS A 81 -21.89 22.99 -14.31
N ARG A 82 -22.20 21.73 -14.63
CA ARG A 82 -23.17 21.39 -15.69
C ARG A 82 -24.58 21.85 -15.36
N VAL A 83 -25.01 21.71 -14.10
CA VAL A 83 -26.32 22.18 -13.63
C VAL A 83 -26.44 23.70 -13.77
N ILE A 84 -25.43 24.46 -13.34
CA ILE A 84 -25.42 25.92 -13.48
C ILE A 84 -25.46 26.33 -14.97
N ARG A 85 -24.69 25.64 -15.83
CA ARG A 85 -24.70 25.90 -17.26
C ARG A 85 -26.06 25.61 -17.91
N ALA A 86 -26.73 24.55 -17.47
CA ALA A 86 -28.01 24.12 -18.05
C ALA A 86 -29.21 24.95 -17.54
N ALA A 87 -29.28 25.24 -16.24
CA ALA A 87 -30.43 25.87 -15.59
C ALA A 87 -30.21 27.35 -15.21
N GLY A 88 -29.05 27.92 -15.53
CA GLY A 88 -28.71 29.32 -15.24
C GLY A 88 -28.68 29.62 -13.74
N GLU A 89 -29.16 30.81 -13.36
CA GLU A 89 -29.07 31.31 -11.98
C GLU A 89 -29.84 30.43 -10.99
N ARG A 90 -31.01 29.88 -11.38
CA ARG A 90 -31.77 28.95 -10.54
C ARG A 90 -31.02 27.64 -10.27
N GLY A 91 -30.11 27.23 -11.16
CA GLY A 91 -29.22 26.09 -10.97
C GLY A 91 -28.16 26.29 -9.88
N ARG A 92 -27.84 27.55 -9.52
CA ARG A 92 -26.90 27.84 -8.43
C ARG A 92 -27.42 27.41 -7.06
N GLY A 93 -28.73 27.46 -6.83
CA GLY A 93 -29.36 27.02 -5.58
C GLY A 93 -29.38 25.51 -5.38
N VAL A 94 -29.20 24.70 -6.44
CA VAL A 94 -29.27 23.23 -6.36
C VAL A 94 -28.16 22.66 -5.48
N VAL A 95 -28.50 21.84 -4.48
CA VAL A 95 -27.51 21.22 -3.61
C VAL A 95 -26.89 20.03 -4.34
N VAL A 96 -25.60 20.11 -4.68
CA VAL A 96 -24.86 19.04 -5.34
C VAL A 96 -23.66 18.69 -4.47
N GLY A 97 -23.52 17.42 -4.10
CA GLY A 97 -22.44 16.97 -3.22
C GLY A 97 -22.23 15.46 -3.27
N THR A 98 -21.34 14.97 -2.41
CA THR A 98 -21.22 13.54 -2.11
C THR A 98 -22.10 13.15 -0.93
N PHE A 99 -22.39 11.86 -0.79
CA PHE A 99 -23.09 11.34 0.40
C PHE A 99 -22.40 11.75 1.70
N HIS A 100 -21.07 11.59 1.76
CA HIS A 100 -20.24 11.95 2.89
C HIS A 100 -20.27 13.46 3.18
N ALA A 101 -20.12 14.31 2.15
CA ALA A 101 -20.18 15.76 2.32
C ALA A 101 -21.54 16.22 2.84
N PHE A 102 -22.64 15.62 2.35
CA PHE A 102 -23.99 15.90 2.83
C PHE A 102 -24.16 15.51 4.31
N CYS A 103 -23.78 14.28 4.68
CA CYS A 103 -23.87 13.82 6.07
C CYS A 103 -22.99 14.63 7.01
N ASN A 104 -21.76 14.97 6.59
CA ASN A 104 -20.86 15.79 7.37
C ASN A 104 -21.43 17.19 7.62
N ALA A 105 -22.00 17.83 6.59
CA ALA A 105 -22.66 19.13 6.75
C ALA A 105 -23.84 19.06 7.75
N LEU A 106 -24.69 18.03 7.64
CA LEU A 106 -25.81 17.80 8.54
C LEU A 106 -25.35 17.60 10.00
N LEU A 107 -24.28 16.83 10.21
CA LEU A 107 -23.74 16.56 11.54
C LEU A 107 -23.04 17.80 12.14
N LEU A 108 -22.32 18.57 11.33
CA LEU A 108 -21.67 19.82 11.76
C LEU A 108 -22.67 20.90 12.16
N GLU A 109 -23.84 20.97 11.52
CA GLU A 109 -24.94 21.86 11.96
C GLU A 109 -25.39 21.54 13.39
N ARG A 110 -25.27 20.29 13.83
CA ARG A 110 -25.61 19.85 15.20
C ARG A 110 -24.45 19.95 16.18
N ASN A 111 -23.24 19.60 15.75
CA ASN A 111 -22.03 19.70 16.55
C ASN A 111 -20.87 20.28 15.71
N PRO A 112 -20.63 21.60 15.80
CA PRO A 112 -19.56 22.26 15.06
C PRO A 112 -18.14 21.82 15.43
N LYS A 113 -17.96 21.05 16.51
CA LYS A 113 -16.65 20.56 16.96
C LYS A 113 -16.20 19.29 16.25
N LEU A 114 -17.08 18.66 15.45
CA LEU A 114 -16.76 17.41 14.77
C LEU A 114 -15.65 17.62 13.73
N GLN A 115 -14.74 16.65 13.64
CA GLN A 115 -13.66 16.65 12.66
C GLN A 115 -13.64 15.33 11.89
N THR A 116 -13.39 15.39 10.58
CA THR A 116 -13.32 14.18 9.75
C THR A 116 -11.96 13.51 9.89
N LEU A 117 -11.96 12.18 10.00
CA LEU A 117 -10.78 11.33 10.10
C LEU A 117 -10.75 10.34 8.93
N ASP A 118 -9.64 10.29 8.21
CA ASP A 118 -9.43 9.30 7.14
C ASP A 118 -8.93 7.95 7.69
N ASP A 119 -8.94 6.91 6.86
CA ASP A 119 -8.57 5.55 7.26
C ASP A 119 -7.12 5.43 7.77
N VAL A 120 -6.20 6.25 7.23
CA VAL A 120 -4.79 6.24 7.65
C VAL A 120 -4.65 6.88 9.02
N ASP A 121 -5.28 8.03 9.23
CA ASP A 121 -5.26 8.68 10.54
C ASP A 121 -6.07 7.90 11.59
N HIS A 122 -7.11 7.15 11.19
CA HIS A 122 -7.80 6.21 12.07
C HIS A 122 -6.88 5.07 12.49
N TRP A 123 -6.12 4.49 11.56
CA TRP A 123 -5.07 3.52 11.90
C TRP A 123 -4.06 4.09 12.90
N ILE A 124 -3.62 5.34 12.69
CA ILE A 124 -2.64 6.01 13.57
C ILE A 124 -3.24 6.26 14.96
N LEU A 125 -4.51 6.67 15.03
CA LEU A 125 -5.24 6.82 16.29
C LEU A 125 -5.26 5.50 17.07
N LEU A 126 -5.59 4.39 16.40
CA LEU A 126 -5.56 3.05 17.02
C LEU A 126 -4.14 2.66 17.45
N ARG A 127 -3.12 2.95 16.62
CA ARG A 127 -1.73 2.61 16.91
C ARG A 127 -1.19 3.35 18.13
N ARG A 128 -1.57 4.61 18.31
CA ARG A 128 -1.23 5.44 19.49
C ARG A 128 -1.97 5.00 20.76
N ASN A 129 -3.12 4.34 20.63
CA ASN A 129 -3.98 3.91 21.74
C ASN A 129 -4.12 2.38 21.79
N LEU A 130 -3.11 1.63 21.33
CA LEU A 130 -3.20 0.18 21.14
C LEU A 130 -3.58 -0.59 22.42
N ALA A 131 -3.11 -0.10 23.58
CA ALA A 131 -3.43 -0.66 24.89
C ALA A 131 -4.93 -0.71 25.18
N VAL A 132 -5.71 0.25 24.66
CA VAL A 132 -7.16 0.36 24.87
C VAL A 132 -7.93 -0.72 24.10
N LEU A 133 -7.34 -1.28 23.03
CA LEU A 133 -7.98 -2.31 22.22
C LEU A 133 -8.01 -3.69 22.89
N VAL A 134 -7.13 -3.92 23.87
CA VAL A 134 -7.02 -5.19 24.63
C VAL A 134 -6.95 -6.41 23.70
N LEU A 135 -5.96 -6.38 22.80
CA LEU A 135 -5.72 -7.44 21.82
C LEU A 135 -4.96 -8.62 22.44
N GLU A 136 -5.42 -9.83 22.15
CA GLU A 136 -4.87 -11.11 22.60
C GLU A 136 -4.39 -11.91 21.38
N ARG A 137 -5.32 -12.33 20.51
CA ARG A 137 -5.01 -13.11 19.29
C ARG A 137 -4.34 -12.26 18.22
N TYR A 138 -4.75 -11.00 18.11
CA TYR A 138 -4.22 -10.06 17.11
C TYR A 138 -3.03 -9.25 17.66
N ARG A 139 -2.48 -9.64 18.80
CA ARG A 139 -1.26 -9.04 19.35
C ARG A 139 -0.03 -9.48 18.57
N ARG A 140 0.74 -8.52 18.07
CA ARG A 140 2.04 -8.75 17.40
C ARG A 140 3.11 -7.90 18.06
N LEU A 141 4.06 -8.54 18.75
CA LEU A 141 5.14 -7.84 19.45
C LEU A 141 6.04 -7.07 18.48
N ALA A 142 6.50 -7.73 17.42
CA ALA A 142 7.44 -7.15 16.46
C ALA A 142 6.82 -6.04 15.60
N GLU A 143 5.52 -6.13 15.32
CA GLU A 143 4.79 -5.18 14.47
C GLU A 143 3.41 -4.90 15.08
N PRO A 144 3.31 -4.06 16.12
CA PRO A 144 2.06 -3.85 16.87
C PRO A 144 0.90 -3.35 16.00
N GLY A 145 1.21 -2.68 14.88
CA GLY A 145 0.21 -2.14 13.96
C GLY A 145 -0.25 -3.07 12.83
N GLN A 146 0.29 -4.30 12.72
CA GLN A 146 0.12 -5.17 11.55
C GLN A 146 -1.36 -5.41 11.17
N PHE A 147 -2.24 -5.59 12.15
CA PHE A 147 -3.66 -5.92 11.93
C PHE A 147 -4.61 -4.72 12.02
N LEU A 148 -4.12 -3.55 12.43
CA LEU A 148 -4.99 -2.38 12.64
C LEU A 148 -5.65 -1.93 11.33
N GLY A 149 -5.02 -2.16 10.18
CA GLY A 149 -5.63 -1.86 8.88
C GLY A 149 -6.81 -2.76 8.54
N ASP A 150 -6.82 -4.00 9.04
CA ASP A 150 -7.95 -4.91 8.87
C ASP A 150 -9.08 -4.54 9.84
N PHE A 151 -8.76 -4.12 11.06
CA PHE A 151 -9.75 -3.55 12.01
C PHE A 151 -10.44 -2.30 11.47
N VAL A 152 -9.69 -1.31 10.96
CA VAL A 152 -10.27 -0.09 10.37
C VAL A 152 -11.25 -0.43 9.25
N LYS A 153 -10.89 -1.34 8.35
CA LYS A 153 -11.78 -1.80 7.27
C LYS A 153 -13.01 -2.53 7.80
N PHE A 154 -12.83 -3.38 8.81
CA PHE A 154 -13.93 -4.12 9.44
C PHE A 154 -14.92 -3.16 10.11
N PHE A 155 -14.44 -2.18 10.86
CA PHE A 155 -15.29 -1.16 11.50
C PHE A 155 -16.03 -0.31 10.46
N SER A 156 -15.33 0.09 9.39
CA SER A 156 -15.95 0.80 8.26
C SER A 156 -17.05 -0.04 7.61
N ARG A 157 -16.83 -1.35 7.40
CA ARG A 157 -17.88 -2.26 6.90
C ARG A 157 -19.07 -2.39 7.85
N CYS A 158 -18.84 -2.45 9.16
CA CYS A 158 -19.94 -2.44 10.14
C CYS A 158 -20.78 -1.16 10.00
N GLN A 159 -20.13 0.00 9.88
CA GLN A 159 -20.79 1.29 9.73
C GLN A 159 -21.57 1.40 8.40
N ASP A 160 -21.01 0.89 7.29
CA ASP A 160 -21.67 0.81 5.98
C ASP A 160 -22.96 -0.05 6.02
N GLU A 161 -22.97 -1.08 6.86
CA GLU A 161 -24.11 -1.95 7.12
C GLU A 161 -25.02 -1.43 8.24
N LEU A 162 -24.77 -0.24 8.79
CA LEU A 162 -25.45 0.30 9.97
C LEU A 162 -25.50 -0.68 11.15
N VAL A 163 -24.35 -1.23 11.50
CA VAL A 163 -24.11 -2.08 12.68
C VAL A 163 -23.28 -1.26 13.66
N THR A 164 -23.83 -0.93 14.84
CA THR A 164 -23.06 -0.26 15.90
C THR A 164 -22.19 -1.24 16.68
N PRO A 165 -21.27 -0.75 17.53
CA PRO A 165 -20.57 -1.62 18.49
C PRO A 165 -21.53 -2.45 19.36
N GLU A 166 -22.65 -1.86 19.81
CA GLU A 166 -23.67 -2.56 20.59
C GLU A 166 -24.40 -3.63 19.78
N ASP A 167 -24.69 -3.37 18.49
CA ASP A 167 -25.30 -4.37 17.62
C ASP A 167 -24.38 -5.57 17.42
N TYR A 168 -23.09 -5.31 17.16
CA TYR A 168 -22.09 -6.35 16.97
C TYR A 168 -21.88 -7.16 18.25
N GLU A 169 -21.78 -6.52 19.42
CA GLU A 169 -21.68 -7.23 20.69
C GLU A 169 -22.89 -8.12 20.99
N ARG A 170 -24.11 -7.63 20.73
CA ARG A 170 -25.32 -8.46 20.87
C ARG A 170 -25.29 -9.67 19.97
N TYR A 171 -24.78 -9.53 18.74
CA TYR A 171 -24.58 -10.66 17.85
C TYR A 171 -23.59 -11.67 18.42
N VAL A 172 -22.43 -11.22 18.92
CA VAL A 172 -21.42 -12.12 19.50
C VAL A 172 -21.96 -12.86 20.73
N GLU A 173 -22.70 -12.20 21.61
CA GLU A 173 -23.32 -12.88 22.76
C GLU A 173 -24.42 -13.85 22.33
N SER A 174 -25.19 -13.53 21.28
CA SER A 174 -26.17 -14.47 20.73
C SER A 174 -25.52 -15.76 20.20
N LEU A 175 -24.33 -15.68 19.61
CA LEU A 175 -23.55 -16.85 19.19
C LEU A 175 -23.09 -17.67 20.40
N ALA A 176 -22.58 -17.00 21.44
CA ALA A 176 -22.12 -17.66 22.65
C ALA A 176 -23.27 -18.37 23.39
N GLU A 177 -24.44 -17.74 23.48
CA GLU A 177 -25.64 -18.34 24.06
C GLU A 177 -26.20 -19.50 23.23
N ALA A 178 -26.15 -19.40 21.90
CA ALA A 178 -26.57 -20.49 21.02
C ALA A 178 -25.67 -21.72 21.22
N TYR A 179 -24.36 -21.49 21.25
CA TYR A 179 -23.37 -22.54 21.53
C TYR A 179 -23.55 -23.15 22.93
N ALA A 180 -23.81 -22.34 23.96
CA ALA A 180 -24.05 -22.84 25.32
C ALA A 180 -25.34 -23.69 25.46
N ARG A 181 -26.33 -23.46 24.57
CA ARG A 181 -27.60 -24.21 24.51
C ARG A 181 -27.50 -25.52 23.73
N GLU A 182 -26.47 -25.69 22.90
CA GLU A 182 -26.22 -26.96 22.19
C GLU A 182 -25.89 -28.05 23.22
N LYS A 183 -26.60 -29.18 23.17
CA LYS A 183 -26.28 -30.37 23.99
C LYS A 183 -24.88 -30.87 23.61
N PRO A 184 -24.14 -31.53 24.52
CA PRO A 184 -22.81 -32.06 24.21
C PRO A 184 -22.88 -32.99 22.99
N GLY A 185 -22.27 -32.54 21.89
CA GLY A 185 -22.28 -33.20 20.59
C GLY A 185 -21.70 -32.26 19.54
N PRO A 186 -20.39 -32.02 19.62
CA PRO A 186 -19.46 -32.59 18.62
C PRO A 186 -18.15 -33.13 19.22
N ALA A 187 -17.26 -33.69 18.40
CA ALA A 187 -15.92 -34.16 18.82
C ALA A 187 -15.10 -33.01 19.48
N GLU A 188 -14.16 -33.35 20.36
CA GLU A 188 -13.34 -32.39 21.13
C GLU A 188 -12.68 -31.31 20.26
N ASP A 189 -12.22 -31.68 19.07
CA ASP A 189 -11.61 -30.77 18.10
C ASP A 189 -12.60 -29.71 17.57
N GLU A 190 -13.83 -30.09 17.25
CA GLU A 190 -14.85 -29.14 16.76
C GLU A 190 -15.28 -28.15 17.86
N ARG A 191 -15.30 -28.63 19.11
CA ARG A 191 -15.60 -27.82 20.28
C ARG A 191 -14.56 -26.71 20.47
N SER A 192 -13.27 -27.08 20.43
CA SER A 192 -12.16 -26.13 20.57
C SER A 192 -12.20 -25.06 19.47
N VAL A 193 -12.42 -25.45 18.21
CA VAL A 193 -12.50 -24.52 17.07
C VAL A 193 -13.64 -23.51 17.23
N ARG A 194 -14.80 -23.93 17.73
CA ARG A 194 -15.94 -23.02 17.98
C ARG A 194 -15.67 -22.06 19.13
N GLU A 195 -15.10 -22.55 20.22
CA GLU A 195 -14.73 -21.72 21.38
C GLU A 195 -13.69 -20.66 20.99
N GLU A 196 -12.68 -21.03 20.20
CA GLU A 196 -11.70 -20.09 19.64
C GLU A 196 -12.37 -19.05 18.74
N ARG A 197 -13.32 -19.45 17.89
CA ARG A 197 -14.04 -18.51 17.02
C ARG A 197 -14.88 -17.51 17.82
N ILE A 198 -15.54 -17.93 18.90
CA ILE A 198 -16.30 -17.04 19.78
C ILE A 198 -15.36 -16.07 20.51
N ALA A 199 -14.22 -16.56 21.01
CA ALA A 199 -13.20 -15.71 21.65
C ALA A 199 -12.66 -14.65 20.68
N GLU A 200 -12.39 -15.04 19.44
CA GLU A 200 -11.98 -14.14 18.37
C GLU A 200 -13.02 -13.04 18.11
N GLN A 201 -14.31 -13.40 17.97
CA GLN A 201 -15.37 -12.42 17.75
C GLN A 201 -15.55 -11.47 18.96
N ARG A 202 -15.38 -11.97 20.20
CA ARG A 202 -15.40 -11.14 21.41
C ARG A 202 -14.24 -10.14 21.45
N GLU A 203 -13.05 -10.55 21.02
CA GLU A 203 -11.90 -9.63 20.90
C GLU A 203 -12.18 -8.53 19.86
N ILE A 204 -12.75 -8.89 18.70
CA ILE A 204 -13.14 -7.91 17.66
C ILE A 204 -14.18 -6.93 18.21
N ALA A 205 -15.15 -7.41 18.98
CA ALA A 205 -16.20 -6.58 19.55
C ALA A 205 -15.64 -5.55 20.55
N ARG A 206 -14.74 -5.99 21.46
CA ARG A 206 -14.02 -5.09 22.38
C ARG A 206 -13.22 -4.03 21.62
N ALA A 207 -12.48 -4.44 20.58
CA ALA A 207 -11.70 -3.52 19.76
C ALA A 207 -12.59 -2.50 19.02
N TYR A 208 -13.77 -2.93 18.52
CA TYR A 208 -14.71 -2.02 17.86
C TYR A 208 -15.28 -0.99 18.84
N ARG A 209 -15.74 -1.42 20.02
CA ARG A 209 -16.22 -0.52 21.08
C ARG A 209 -15.14 0.47 21.52
N ALA A 210 -13.90 -0.01 21.71
CA ALA A 210 -12.77 0.83 22.06
C ALA A 210 -12.47 1.89 20.98
N SER A 211 -12.48 1.49 19.71
CA SER A 211 -12.33 2.41 18.58
C SER A 211 -13.43 3.48 18.55
N ASP A 212 -14.70 3.08 18.64
CA ASP A 212 -15.82 4.04 18.64
C ASP A 212 -15.70 5.03 19.81
N ARG A 213 -15.41 4.54 21.01
CA ARG A 213 -15.19 5.37 22.19
C ARG A 213 -14.09 6.42 21.97
N LEU A 214 -12.94 6.02 21.45
CA LEU A 214 -11.82 6.94 21.17
C LEU A 214 -12.21 8.04 20.16
N LEU A 215 -12.97 7.68 19.13
CA LEU A 215 -13.46 8.62 18.12
C LEU A 215 -14.43 9.62 18.74
N ARG A 216 -15.39 9.14 19.54
CA ARG A 216 -16.40 9.96 20.23
C ARG A 216 -15.78 10.95 21.21
N GLU A 217 -14.87 10.48 22.07
CA GLU A 217 -14.20 11.32 23.09
C GLU A 217 -13.41 12.47 22.45
N ARG A 218 -12.90 12.29 21.23
CA ARG A 218 -12.13 13.29 20.48
C ARG A 218 -12.95 14.08 19.45
N ASN A 219 -14.27 13.88 19.38
CA ASN A 219 -15.14 14.47 18.35
C ASN A 219 -14.68 14.17 16.91
N LEU A 220 -14.15 12.97 16.68
CA LEU A 220 -13.70 12.51 15.37
C LEU A 220 -14.79 11.68 14.68
N LEU A 221 -14.90 11.83 13.37
CA LEU A 221 -15.83 11.09 12.52
C LEU A 221 -15.08 10.45 11.35
N THR A 222 -15.13 9.12 11.27
CA THR A 222 -14.73 8.42 10.04
C THR A 222 -15.80 8.60 8.96
N PHE A 223 -15.46 8.30 7.71
CA PHE A 223 -16.44 8.33 6.61
C PHE A 223 -17.65 7.41 6.85
N GLY A 224 -17.42 6.19 7.38
CA GLY A 224 -18.51 5.29 7.75
C GLY A 224 -19.40 5.86 8.87
N MET A 225 -18.81 6.47 9.90
CA MET A 225 -19.57 7.12 10.99
C MET A 225 -20.44 8.28 10.50
N GLN A 226 -19.98 9.06 9.52
CA GLN A 226 -20.80 10.13 8.95
C GLN A 226 -22.14 9.59 8.43
N LEU A 227 -22.13 8.44 7.76
CA LEU A 227 -23.34 7.80 7.26
C LEU A 227 -24.18 7.22 8.40
N LEU A 228 -23.56 6.44 9.29
CA LEU A 228 -24.20 5.80 10.44
C LEU A 228 -24.93 6.84 11.31
N ASP A 229 -24.22 7.88 11.72
CA ASP A 229 -24.71 8.91 12.63
C ASP A 229 -25.77 9.79 11.99
N ALA A 230 -25.63 10.12 10.69
CA ALA A 230 -26.67 10.85 9.97
C ALA A 230 -27.96 10.04 9.90
N VAL A 231 -27.89 8.74 9.59
CA VAL A 231 -29.08 7.88 9.59
C VAL A 231 -29.68 7.76 10.99
N HIS A 232 -28.85 7.63 12.02
CA HIS A 232 -29.31 7.59 13.40
C HIS A 232 -29.99 8.90 13.82
N LEU A 233 -29.41 10.05 13.48
CA LEU A 233 -30.00 11.36 13.73
C LEU A 233 -31.39 11.48 13.10
N LEU A 234 -31.56 11.05 11.85
CA LEU A 234 -32.86 11.09 11.17
C LEU A 234 -33.89 10.13 11.77
N ARG A 235 -33.45 9.01 12.38
CA ARG A 235 -34.32 8.07 13.09
C ARG A 235 -34.73 8.59 14.46
N SER A 236 -33.82 9.25 15.18
CA SER A 236 -34.04 9.72 16.55
C SER A 236 -34.66 11.11 16.64
N ASP A 237 -34.48 11.98 15.65
CA ASP A 237 -35.00 13.35 15.59
C ASP A 237 -35.99 13.52 14.42
N PRO A 238 -37.30 13.25 14.65
CA PRO A 238 -38.33 13.42 13.63
C PRO A 238 -38.48 14.85 13.12
N ILE A 239 -38.13 15.86 13.94
CA ILE A 239 -38.24 17.28 13.56
C ILE A 239 -37.19 17.61 12.51
N CYS A 240 -35.94 17.17 12.73
CA CYS A 240 -34.87 17.30 11.74
C CYS A 240 -35.23 16.58 10.43
N ALA A 241 -35.70 15.34 10.53
CA ALA A 241 -36.11 14.58 9.35
C ALA A 241 -37.25 15.28 8.58
N ALA A 242 -38.26 15.81 9.28
CA ALA A 242 -39.35 16.56 8.66
C ALA A 242 -38.87 17.86 7.98
N ALA A 243 -37.95 18.60 8.60
CA ALA A 243 -37.37 19.80 8.03
C ALA A 243 -36.59 19.51 6.74
N LEU A 244 -35.79 18.43 6.72
CA LEU A 244 -35.05 18.01 5.52
C LEU A 244 -35.96 17.51 4.41
N ARG A 245 -37.04 16.79 4.74
CA ARG A 245 -38.08 16.36 3.77
C ARG A 245 -38.83 17.55 3.16
N ALA A 246 -39.11 18.57 3.97
CA ALA A 246 -39.73 19.81 3.52
C ALA A 246 -38.77 20.65 2.67
N ARG A 247 -37.47 20.58 2.94
CA ARG A 247 -36.44 21.22 2.11
C ARG A 247 -36.30 20.50 0.78
N TYR A 248 -35.96 19.21 0.79
CA TYR A 248 -35.58 18.43 -0.40
C TYR A 248 -36.77 17.67 -0.99
N HIS A 249 -37.40 18.27 -2.00
CA HIS A 249 -38.55 17.69 -2.71
C HIS A 249 -38.16 16.65 -3.76
N TYR A 250 -36.99 16.82 -4.37
CA TYR A 250 -36.46 15.94 -5.41
C TYR A 250 -35.05 15.51 -5.07
N ILE A 251 -34.83 14.20 -5.03
CA ILE A 251 -33.52 13.61 -4.74
C ILE A 251 -33.04 12.86 -5.99
N LEU A 252 -31.87 13.24 -6.50
CA LEU A 252 -31.22 12.61 -7.64
C LEU A 252 -29.92 11.96 -7.18
N VAL A 253 -29.68 10.73 -7.61
CA VAL A 253 -28.48 9.98 -7.24
C VAL A 253 -27.79 9.48 -8.50
N ASP A 254 -26.50 9.80 -8.65
CA ASP A 254 -25.65 9.27 -9.71
C ASP A 254 -24.79 8.10 -9.21
N GLU A 255 -24.39 7.23 -10.14
CA GLU A 255 -23.61 6.01 -9.87
C GLU A 255 -24.22 5.13 -8.75
N PHE A 256 -25.55 4.99 -8.73
CA PHE A 256 -26.30 4.31 -7.67
C PHE A 256 -25.86 2.86 -7.41
N GLN A 257 -25.23 2.20 -8.39
CA GLN A 257 -24.72 0.84 -8.24
C GLN A 257 -23.60 0.71 -7.18
N ASP A 258 -22.95 1.82 -6.81
CA ASP A 258 -21.89 1.84 -5.82
C ASP A 258 -22.40 2.22 -4.42
N THR A 259 -23.72 2.28 -4.22
CA THR A 259 -24.31 2.65 -2.92
C THR A 259 -24.27 1.51 -1.91
N ASN A 260 -23.95 1.82 -0.66
CA ASN A 260 -24.02 0.88 0.47
C ASN A 260 -25.38 0.94 1.19
N ILE A 261 -25.61 0.06 2.16
CA ILE A 261 -26.89 -0.02 2.88
C ILE A 261 -27.17 1.26 3.68
N ALA A 262 -26.17 1.84 4.33
CA ALA A 262 -26.32 3.10 5.06
C ALA A 262 -26.77 4.27 4.15
N GLN A 263 -26.23 4.37 2.94
CA GLN A 263 -26.63 5.38 1.95
C GLN A 263 -28.06 5.14 1.45
N ILE A 264 -28.44 3.89 1.20
CA ILE A 264 -29.82 3.54 0.81
C ILE A 264 -30.81 3.91 1.93
N GLU A 265 -30.46 3.64 3.18
CA GLU A 265 -31.25 4.01 4.35
C GLU A 265 -31.36 5.53 4.52
N LEU A 266 -30.27 6.27 4.32
CA LEU A 266 -30.28 7.74 4.31
C LEU A 266 -31.30 8.27 3.29
N LEU A 267 -31.23 7.77 2.05
CA LEU A 267 -32.17 8.15 0.99
C LEU A 267 -33.62 7.82 1.36
N TRP A 268 -33.85 6.69 2.01
CA TRP A 268 -35.18 6.29 2.46
C TRP A 268 -35.74 7.27 3.49
N HIS A 269 -34.94 7.67 4.49
CA HIS A 269 -35.38 8.62 5.52
C HIS A 269 -35.63 10.03 4.97
N LEU A 270 -34.87 10.44 3.95
CA LEU A 270 -35.05 11.72 3.26
C LEU A 270 -36.26 11.72 2.32
N ALA A 271 -36.53 10.62 1.62
CA ALA A 271 -37.62 10.54 0.65
C ALA A 271 -38.99 10.25 1.30
N ALA A 272 -39.00 9.46 2.37
CA ALA A 272 -40.18 9.03 3.13
C ALA A 272 -41.38 8.68 2.22
N ASP A 273 -42.56 9.22 2.48
CA ASP A 273 -43.79 8.89 1.73
C ASP A 273 -43.82 9.45 0.31
N ARG A 274 -43.11 10.57 0.06
CA ARG A 274 -43.03 11.18 -1.28
C ARG A 274 -42.32 10.25 -2.27
N ARG A 275 -41.27 9.56 -1.83
CA ARG A 275 -40.51 8.60 -2.66
C ARG A 275 -39.98 9.19 -3.97
N ASN A 276 -39.80 10.51 -4.01
CA ASN A 276 -39.31 11.28 -5.17
C ASN A 276 -37.78 11.12 -5.32
N VAL A 277 -37.35 9.90 -5.61
CA VAL A 277 -35.93 9.54 -5.80
C VAL A 277 -35.72 9.08 -7.22
N VAL A 278 -34.79 9.73 -7.93
CA VAL A 278 -34.32 9.27 -9.23
C VAL A 278 -32.89 8.80 -9.11
N ALA A 279 -32.69 7.49 -9.26
CA ALA A 279 -31.39 6.85 -9.19
C ALA A 279 -30.89 6.53 -10.61
N VAL A 280 -29.64 6.87 -10.91
CA VAL A 280 -28.99 6.58 -12.19
C VAL A 280 -27.79 5.69 -11.93
N GLY A 281 -27.63 4.63 -12.72
CA GLY A 281 -26.47 3.75 -12.54
C GLY A 281 -26.28 2.69 -13.63
N ASP A 282 -25.13 2.03 -13.55
CA ASP A 282 -24.74 0.91 -14.41
C ASP A 282 -24.41 -0.32 -13.55
N ASN A 283 -25.32 -1.28 -13.50
CA ASN A 283 -25.12 -2.56 -12.80
C ASN A 283 -23.82 -3.29 -13.21
N ALA A 284 -23.36 -3.17 -14.46
CA ALA A 284 -22.11 -3.79 -14.91
C ALA A 284 -20.85 -3.07 -14.40
N GLN A 285 -20.97 -1.87 -13.81
CA GLN A 285 -19.86 -1.05 -13.30
C GLN A 285 -19.77 -0.99 -11.77
N ALA A 286 -20.52 -1.82 -11.05
CA ALA A 286 -20.42 -1.95 -9.59
C ALA A 286 -19.08 -2.59 -9.21
N ILE A 287 -18.04 -1.78 -8.98
CA ILE A 287 -16.66 -2.25 -8.70
C ILE A 287 -16.15 -1.82 -7.32
N TYR A 288 -16.98 -1.17 -6.51
CA TYR A 288 -16.64 -0.73 -5.15
C TYR A 288 -17.26 -1.63 -4.06
N ARG A 289 -17.56 -2.90 -4.38
CA ARG A 289 -18.12 -3.84 -3.39
C ARG A 289 -17.16 -4.11 -2.23
N PHE A 290 -15.85 -4.13 -2.50
CA PHE A 290 -14.80 -4.18 -1.47
C PHE A 290 -14.80 -2.96 -0.51
N ARG A 291 -15.55 -1.89 -0.84
CA ARG A 291 -15.74 -0.67 -0.01
C ARG A 291 -17.16 -0.54 0.52
N GLY A 292 -17.89 -1.64 0.71
CA GLY A 292 -19.22 -1.57 1.30
C GLY A 292 -20.39 -1.55 0.33
N ALA A 293 -20.17 -1.36 -0.98
CA ALA A 293 -21.28 -1.23 -1.94
C ALA A 293 -22.15 -2.49 -1.97
N SER A 294 -23.47 -2.28 -2.01
CA SER A 294 -24.49 -3.32 -1.92
C SER A 294 -24.55 -4.19 -3.18
N PHE A 295 -24.69 -5.50 -3.01
CA PHE A 295 -24.98 -6.49 -4.05
C PHE A 295 -26.31 -6.24 -4.74
N GLY A 296 -27.29 -5.82 -3.95
CA GLY A 296 -28.68 -5.69 -4.33
C GLY A 296 -29.17 -4.26 -4.52
N SER A 297 -28.31 -3.24 -4.63
CA SER A 297 -28.73 -1.82 -4.63
C SER A 297 -29.93 -1.53 -5.54
N PHE A 298 -29.93 -2.03 -6.78
CA PHE A 298 -31.03 -1.86 -7.74
C PHE A 298 -32.29 -2.65 -7.33
N THR A 299 -32.11 -3.87 -6.83
CA THR A 299 -33.20 -4.71 -6.30
C THR A 299 -33.86 -4.02 -5.10
N ILE A 300 -33.07 -3.55 -4.13
CA ILE A 300 -33.54 -2.83 -2.94
C ILE A 300 -34.28 -1.55 -3.36
N PHE A 301 -33.81 -0.83 -4.37
CA PHE A 301 -34.52 0.33 -4.89
C PHE A 301 -35.94 -0.02 -5.37
N LEU A 302 -36.06 -1.07 -6.18
CA LEU A 302 -37.33 -1.51 -6.74
C LEU A 302 -38.28 -2.03 -5.64
N GLU A 303 -37.76 -2.84 -4.72
CA GLU A 303 -38.55 -3.41 -3.62
C GLU A 303 -39.03 -2.33 -2.64
N ARG A 304 -38.15 -1.38 -2.28
CA ARG A 304 -38.41 -0.43 -1.19
C ARG A 304 -39.02 0.88 -1.66
N PHE A 305 -38.41 1.54 -2.64
CA PHE A 305 -38.88 2.84 -3.13
C PHE A 305 -40.04 2.66 -4.09
N ALA A 306 -39.90 1.76 -5.08
CA ALA A 306 -40.96 1.49 -6.05
C ALA A 306 -42.05 0.53 -5.53
N ARG A 307 -41.84 -0.13 -4.37
CA ARG A 307 -42.78 -1.10 -3.78
C ARG A 307 -43.15 -2.24 -4.72
N VAL A 308 -42.18 -2.69 -5.53
CA VAL A 308 -42.34 -3.81 -6.46
C VAL A 308 -42.18 -5.11 -5.68
N PRO A 309 -43.17 -6.03 -5.70
CA PRO A 309 -43.02 -7.35 -5.09
C PRO A 309 -41.87 -8.14 -5.71
N ARG A 310 -41.21 -8.97 -4.89
CA ARG A 310 -40.16 -9.88 -5.37
C ARG A 310 -40.67 -10.75 -6.52
N GLY A 311 -39.96 -10.71 -7.65
CA GLY A 311 -40.27 -11.49 -8.85
C GLY A 311 -41.25 -10.87 -9.85
N ASP A 312 -41.86 -9.71 -9.55
CA ASP A 312 -42.78 -9.03 -10.48
C ASP A 312 -42.04 -8.14 -11.48
N ILE A 313 -41.52 -8.76 -12.55
CA ILE A 313 -40.76 -8.11 -13.63
C ILE A 313 -41.62 -7.08 -14.37
N ALA A 314 -42.93 -7.33 -14.52
CA ALA A 314 -43.82 -6.44 -15.24
C ALA A 314 -44.06 -5.13 -14.46
N ALA A 315 -44.23 -5.23 -13.14
CA ALA A 315 -44.30 -4.07 -12.27
C ALA A 315 -42.97 -3.31 -12.21
N ALA A 316 -41.84 -4.02 -12.10
CA ALA A 316 -40.50 -3.42 -12.10
C ALA A 316 -40.26 -2.54 -13.33
N SER A 317 -40.65 -3.03 -14.51
CA SER A 317 -40.42 -2.35 -15.79
C SER A 317 -41.07 -0.96 -15.88
N ARG A 318 -42.08 -0.67 -15.05
CA ARG A 318 -42.74 0.65 -15.01
C ARG A 318 -41.87 1.74 -14.36
N PHE A 319 -40.95 1.34 -13.50
CA PHE A 319 -40.07 2.22 -12.75
C PHE A 319 -38.64 2.21 -13.29
N ILE A 320 -38.38 1.46 -14.36
CA ILE A 320 -37.07 1.32 -14.98
C ILE A 320 -37.07 2.05 -16.32
N GLN A 321 -36.18 3.03 -16.46
CA GLN A 321 -35.92 3.66 -17.74
C GLN A 321 -34.53 3.24 -18.25
N PRO A 322 -34.43 2.30 -19.20
CA PRO A 322 -33.15 1.94 -19.80
C PRO A 322 -32.66 3.07 -20.71
N LEU A 323 -31.36 3.35 -20.64
CA LEU A 323 -30.65 4.18 -21.63
C LEU A 323 -29.64 3.28 -22.37
N VAL A 324 -29.94 2.99 -23.65
CA VAL A 324 -29.15 2.05 -24.45
C VAL A 324 -28.22 2.73 -25.46
N ASP A 325 -28.56 3.94 -25.90
CA ASP A 325 -27.77 4.66 -26.91
C ASP A 325 -26.42 5.13 -26.34
N ASN A 326 -25.32 4.62 -26.91
CA ASN A 326 -23.96 4.95 -26.53
C ASN A 326 -23.34 5.95 -27.51
N TYR A 327 -22.87 7.07 -26.97
CA TYR A 327 -22.25 8.17 -27.72
C TYR A 327 -20.72 8.19 -27.62
N ARG A 328 -20.13 7.27 -26.83
CA ARG A 328 -18.72 7.33 -26.41
C ARG A 328 -17.81 6.42 -27.24
N SER A 329 -18.15 5.14 -27.32
CA SER A 329 -17.27 4.07 -27.81
C SER A 329 -17.75 3.54 -29.16
N THR A 330 -16.83 2.99 -29.95
CA THR A 330 -17.12 2.37 -31.24
C THR A 330 -17.90 1.06 -31.09
N ALA A 331 -18.61 0.63 -32.14
CA ALA A 331 -19.48 -0.55 -32.08
C ALA A 331 -18.74 -1.84 -31.67
N ARG A 332 -17.52 -2.04 -32.17
CA ARG A 332 -16.72 -3.25 -31.86
C ARG A 332 -16.29 -3.32 -30.41
N ILE A 333 -15.93 -2.18 -29.80
CA ILE A 333 -15.60 -2.10 -28.37
C ILE A 333 -16.85 -2.43 -27.54
N LEU A 334 -18.01 -1.87 -27.88
CA LEU A 334 -19.25 -2.13 -27.15
C LEU A 334 -19.70 -3.58 -27.24
N ARG A 335 -19.63 -4.21 -28.42
CA ARG A 335 -19.97 -5.64 -28.57
C ARG A 335 -19.00 -6.53 -27.78
N THR A 336 -17.71 -6.20 -27.74
CA THR A 336 -16.73 -6.90 -26.90
C THR A 336 -17.02 -6.72 -25.42
N ALA A 337 -17.37 -5.50 -24.98
CA ALA A 337 -17.76 -5.23 -23.60
C ALA A 337 -19.05 -5.96 -23.21
N ALA A 338 -20.04 -6.01 -24.11
CA ALA A 338 -21.30 -6.71 -23.90
C ALA A 338 -21.10 -8.22 -23.73
N GLN A 339 -20.17 -8.80 -24.49
CA GLN A 339 -19.79 -10.21 -24.35
C GLN A 339 -19.26 -10.51 -22.95
N VAL A 340 -18.34 -9.68 -22.43
CA VAL A 340 -17.85 -9.81 -21.05
C VAL A 340 -18.97 -9.62 -20.04
N ALA A 341 -19.83 -8.61 -20.26
CA ALA A 341 -20.96 -8.33 -19.38
C ALA A 341 -22.04 -9.42 -19.34
N ALA A 342 -22.09 -10.30 -20.35
CA ALA A 342 -23.02 -11.43 -20.39
C ALA A 342 -22.67 -12.54 -19.38
N PHE A 343 -21.38 -12.66 -19.00
CA PHE A 343 -20.92 -13.58 -17.95
C PHE A 343 -21.08 -13.00 -16.53
N ILE A 344 -21.49 -11.73 -16.44
CA ILE A 344 -21.73 -11.06 -15.18
C ILE A 344 -23.12 -11.42 -14.68
N GLU A 345 -23.24 -11.87 -13.43
CA GLU A 345 -24.56 -12.15 -12.84
C GLU A 345 -25.36 -10.85 -12.64
N HIS A 346 -26.65 -10.89 -12.97
CA HIS A 346 -27.58 -9.75 -12.87
C HIS A 346 -28.89 -10.18 -12.21
N SER A 347 -29.51 -9.24 -11.48
CA SER A 347 -30.85 -9.44 -10.91
C SER A 347 -31.90 -9.63 -12.02
N PRO A 348 -32.80 -10.62 -11.91
CA PRO A 348 -33.91 -10.80 -12.86
C PRO A 348 -34.84 -9.60 -12.97
N LEU A 349 -34.92 -8.76 -11.94
CA LEU A 349 -35.74 -7.55 -11.93
C LEU A 349 -35.16 -6.44 -12.81
N VAL A 350 -33.86 -6.50 -13.13
CA VAL A 350 -33.19 -5.49 -13.96
C VAL A 350 -33.03 -6.06 -15.37
N PRO A 351 -33.71 -5.49 -16.38
CA PRO A 351 -33.63 -6.01 -17.73
C PRO A 351 -32.20 -5.94 -18.27
N LYS A 352 -31.81 -6.96 -19.04
CA LYS A 352 -30.55 -6.94 -19.77
C LYS A 352 -30.57 -5.77 -20.75
N LYS A 353 -29.49 -5.00 -20.78
CA LYS A 353 -29.33 -3.86 -21.69
C LYS A 353 -28.31 -4.19 -22.76
N GLU A 354 -28.68 -3.99 -24.01
CA GLU A 354 -27.75 -4.02 -25.14
C GLU A 354 -27.44 -2.58 -25.52
N LEU A 355 -26.16 -2.20 -25.49
CA LEU A 355 -25.76 -0.83 -25.81
C LEU A 355 -25.72 -0.63 -27.33
N LEU A 356 -26.44 0.37 -27.82
CA LEU A 356 -26.53 0.70 -29.24
C LEU A 356 -25.49 1.77 -29.59
N PRO A 357 -24.50 1.49 -30.46
CA PRO A 357 -23.47 2.46 -30.83
C PRO A 357 -24.04 3.54 -31.77
N HIS A 358 -23.78 4.82 -31.46
CA HIS A 358 -23.93 5.93 -32.42
C HIS A 358 -22.68 6.15 -33.26
N LYS A 359 -21.51 5.73 -32.77
CA LYS A 359 -20.25 5.80 -33.52
C LYS A 359 -20.19 4.70 -34.57
N PRO A 360 -19.41 4.89 -35.65
CA PRO A 360 -19.18 3.86 -36.64
C PRO A 360 -18.51 2.61 -36.02
N GLU A 361 -18.41 1.56 -36.83
CA GLU A 361 -17.84 0.25 -36.44
C GLU A 361 -16.50 0.35 -35.70
N GLY A 362 -15.61 1.26 -36.15
CA GLY A 362 -14.28 1.45 -35.58
C GLY A 362 -13.32 0.31 -35.93
N GLU A 363 -12.12 0.35 -35.35
CA GLU A 363 -11.12 -0.71 -35.49
C GLU A 363 -11.50 -1.97 -34.70
N LYS A 364 -10.95 -3.12 -35.10
CA LYS A 364 -11.07 -4.35 -34.31
C LYS A 364 -10.32 -4.20 -32.99
N VAL A 365 -10.85 -4.79 -31.92
CA VAL A 365 -10.14 -4.91 -30.64
C VAL A 365 -8.96 -5.83 -30.85
N ARG A 366 -7.74 -5.34 -30.55
CA ARG A 366 -6.52 -6.12 -30.75
C ARG A 366 -6.22 -6.94 -29.50
N ILE A 367 -6.01 -8.24 -29.68
CA ILE A 367 -5.41 -9.11 -28.67
C ILE A 367 -4.00 -9.43 -29.15
N VAL A 368 -3.00 -9.10 -28.33
CA VAL A 368 -1.59 -9.29 -28.67
C VAL A 368 -0.91 -10.14 -27.61
N GLU A 369 -0.29 -11.22 -28.05
CA GLU A 369 0.43 -12.17 -27.18
C GLU A 369 1.94 -11.92 -27.26
N PHE A 370 2.59 -11.87 -26.10
CA PHE A 370 4.04 -11.66 -25.97
C PHE A 370 4.70 -12.80 -25.21
N ALA A 371 5.98 -13.07 -25.50
CA ALA A 371 6.77 -14.06 -24.77
C ALA A 371 7.25 -13.53 -23.40
N SER A 372 7.51 -12.23 -23.30
CA SER A 372 8.05 -11.60 -22.09
C SER A 372 7.36 -10.28 -21.75
N ALA A 373 7.57 -9.88 -20.49
CA ALA A 373 7.11 -8.62 -19.94
C ALA A 373 7.73 -7.39 -20.62
N GLN A 374 9.00 -7.53 -20.99
CA GLN A 374 9.80 -6.52 -21.65
C GLN A 374 9.39 -6.33 -23.12
N ASP A 375 9.06 -7.42 -23.83
CA ASP A 375 8.60 -7.34 -25.22
C ASP A 375 7.26 -6.63 -25.33
N GLU A 376 6.32 -6.92 -24.42
CA GLU A 376 5.04 -6.21 -24.32
C GLU A 376 5.28 -4.69 -24.15
N ALA A 377 6.12 -4.31 -23.19
CA ALA A 377 6.43 -2.92 -22.89
C ALA A 377 7.07 -2.18 -24.09
N ARG A 378 8.07 -2.80 -24.72
CA ARG A 378 8.74 -2.23 -25.90
C ARG A 378 7.78 -2.08 -27.07
N TRP A 379 6.87 -3.02 -27.28
CA TRP A 379 5.89 -2.94 -28.36
C TRP A 379 4.84 -1.85 -28.08
N ILE A 380 4.30 -1.77 -26.86
CA ILE A 380 3.32 -0.74 -26.49
C ILE A 380 3.90 0.65 -26.69
N ALA A 381 5.12 0.90 -26.19
CA ALA A 381 5.75 2.19 -26.35
C ALA A 381 6.08 2.51 -27.83
N ALA A 382 6.36 1.51 -28.67
CA ALA A 382 6.52 1.71 -30.12
C ALA A 382 5.20 2.08 -30.80
N GLU A 383 4.10 1.43 -30.43
CA GLU A 383 2.78 1.71 -31.00
C GLU A 383 2.26 3.09 -30.57
N ILE A 384 2.52 3.50 -29.33
CA ILE A 384 2.22 4.86 -28.85
C ILE A 384 3.01 5.90 -29.65
N ASP A 385 4.31 5.70 -29.84
CA ASP A 385 5.16 6.60 -30.64
C ASP A 385 4.70 6.69 -32.10
N ARG A 386 4.38 5.54 -32.72
CA ARG A 386 3.85 5.48 -34.09
C ARG A 386 2.55 6.26 -34.24
N LEU A 387 1.65 6.16 -33.26
CA LEU A 387 0.37 6.88 -33.26
C LEU A 387 0.56 8.37 -32.97
N HIS A 388 1.51 8.74 -32.12
CA HIS A 388 1.89 10.13 -31.90
C HIS A 388 2.49 10.77 -33.14
N ALA A 389 3.39 10.05 -33.84
CA ALA A 389 3.97 10.48 -35.11
C ALA A 389 2.90 10.67 -36.21
N ALA A 390 1.73 10.03 -36.08
CA ALA A 390 0.56 10.26 -36.94
C ALA A 390 -0.30 11.47 -36.52
N GLY A 391 0.12 12.26 -35.52
CA GLY A 391 -0.50 13.52 -35.12
C GLY A 391 -1.36 13.48 -33.84
N LEU A 392 -1.28 12.40 -33.04
CA LEU A 392 -2.08 12.26 -31.82
C LEU A 392 -1.34 12.75 -30.57
N ASN A 393 -1.97 13.61 -29.78
CA ASN A 393 -1.42 14.10 -28.50
C ASN A 393 -1.26 12.98 -27.45
N TRP A 394 -0.25 13.07 -26.58
CA TRP A 394 0.05 12.05 -25.57
C TRP A 394 -1.09 11.80 -24.58
N ARG A 395 -1.83 12.85 -24.20
CA ARG A 395 -2.99 12.77 -23.28
C ARG A 395 -4.12 11.87 -23.76
N LYS A 396 -4.14 11.51 -25.05
CA LYS A 396 -5.15 10.62 -25.64
C LYS A 396 -4.90 9.14 -25.34
N PHE A 397 -3.69 8.78 -24.88
CA PHE A 397 -3.28 7.42 -24.58
C PHE A 397 -3.36 7.13 -23.08
N ALA A 398 -3.87 5.95 -22.74
CA ALA A 398 -3.80 5.40 -21.39
C ALA A 398 -3.38 3.93 -21.37
N ALA A 399 -2.55 3.58 -20.39
CA ALA A 399 -2.22 2.19 -20.09
C ALA A 399 -2.78 1.81 -18.72
N LEU A 400 -3.67 0.82 -18.73
CA LEU A 400 -4.40 0.32 -17.58
C LEU A 400 -3.81 -1.02 -17.13
N TYR A 401 -3.61 -1.16 -15.82
CA TYR A 401 -3.08 -2.39 -15.23
C TYR A 401 -3.78 -2.75 -13.93
N ARG A 402 -3.75 -4.03 -13.54
CA ARG A 402 -4.41 -4.49 -12.32
C ARG A 402 -3.67 -4.10 -11.04
N ILE A 403 -2.34 -4.11 -11.06
CA ILE A 403 -1.48 -3.71 -9.95
C ILE A 403 -0.35 -2.81 -10.44
N HIS A 404 0.09 -1.89 -9.58
CA HIS A 404 1.14 -0.94 -9.89
C HIS A 404 2.46 -1.59 -10.37
N GLY A 405 2.79 -2.80 -9.93
CA GLY A 405 4.00 -3.52 -10.37
C GLY A 405 4.03 -3.86 -11.86
N HIS A 406 2.88 -4.03 -12.52
CA HIS A 406 2.80 -4.40 -13.94
C HIS A 406 3.29 -3.33 -14.91
N ARG A 407 3.50 -2.09 -14.45
CA ARG A 407 3.97 -0.99 -15.30
C ARG A 407 5.50 -0.91 -15.41
N ALA A 408 6.24 -1.62 -14.56
CA ALA A 408 7.67 -1.36 -14.35
C ALA A 408 8.45 -1.37 -15.67
N GLU A 409 8.26 -2.41 -16.50
CA GLU A 409 8.92 -2.50 -17.80
C GLU A 409 8.42 -1.45 -18.80
N LEU A 410 7.13 -1.06 -18.73
CA LEU A 410 6.55 -0.03 -19.59
C LEU A 410 7.12 1.36 -19.28
N VAL A 411 7.34 1.68 -18.00
CA VAL A 411 7.98 2.94 -17.59
C VAL A 411 9.38 3.04 -18.22
N SER A 412 10.21 2.01 -18.05
CA SER A 412 11.54 1.98 -18.67
C SER A 412 11.48 2.11 -20.19
N ALA A 413 10.54 1.42 -20.86
CA ALA A 413 10.40 1.49 -22.31
C ALA A 413 9.88 2.85 -22.84
N LEU A 414 9.12 3.60 -22.04
CA LEU A 414 8.69 4.97 -22.36
C LEU A 414 9.83 5.97 -22.14
N GLU A 415 10.60 5.80 -21.05
CA GLU A 415 11.80 6.60 -20.75
C GLU A 415 12.86 6.46 -21.83
N GLU A 416 13.17 5.22 -22.26
CA GLU A 416 14.12 4.92 -23.34
C GLU A 416 13.75 5.62 -24.67
N ARG A 417 12.46 5.92 -24.88
CA ARG A 417 11.95 6.61 -26.08
C ARG A 417 11.68 8.10 -25.89
N GLY A 418 11.91 8.65 -24.70
CA GLY A 418 11.61 10.05 -24.38
C GLY A 418 10.11 10.39 -24.42
N ILE A 419 9.22 9.40 -24.24
CA ILE A 419 7.77 9.61 -24.28
C ILE A 419 7.31 10.14 -22.91
N PRO A 420 6.67 11.32 -22.82
CA PRO A 420 6.20 11.86 -21.55
C PRO A 420 5.03 11.03 -21.02
N PHE A 421 5.11 10.61 -19.75
CA PHE A 421 4.07 9.84 -19.09
C PHE A 421 3.80 10.35 -17.67
N VAL A 422 2.60 10.05 -17.20
CA VAL A 422 2.09 10.43 -15.89
C VAL A 422 1.53 9.20 -15.20
N ILE A 423 2.07 8.87 -14.03
CA ILE A 423 1.53 7.80 -13.19
C ILE A 423 0.57 8.43 -12.17
N ARG A 424 -0.72 8.09 -12.27
CA ARG A 424 -1.72 8.57 -11.31
C ARG A 424 -1.58 7.83 -9.97
N ASN A 425 -1.84 8.55 -8.88
CA ASN A 425 -1.74 8.07 -7.49
C ASN A 425 -0.33 7.55 -7.12
N LEU A 426 0.72 8.17 -7.67
CA LEU A 426 2.09 7.90 -7.24
C LEU A 426 2.43 8.79 -6.04
N SER A 427 2.94 8.16 -4.97
CA SER A 427 3.37 8.91 -3.81
C SER A 427 4.71 9.61 -4.04
N ILE A 428 4.80 10.88 -3.62
CA ILE A 428 6.03 11.67 -3.60
C ILE A 428 7.07 11.14 -2.61
N LEU A 429 6.69 10.26 -1.68
CA LEU A 429 7.61 9.69 -0.68
C LEU A 429 8.75 8.90 -1.31
N ASN A 430 8.58 8.42 -2.55
CA ASN A 430 9.65 7.71 -3.25
C ASN A 430 10.60 8.64 -4.04
N HIS A 431 10.26 9.93 -4.17
CA HIS A 431 11.03 10.90 -4.94
C HIS A 431 12.35 11.27 -4.24
N PRO A 432 13.49 11.37 -4.96
CA PRO A 432 14.80 11.67 -4.37
C PRO A 432 14.81 12.92 -3.46
N LEU A 433 14.28 14.05 -3.97
CA LEU A 433 14.17 15.30 -3.20
C LEU A 433 13.44 15.09 -1.87
N VAL A 434 12.31 14.39 -1.89
CA VAL A 434 11.49 14.18 -0.69
C VAL A 434 12.22 13.29 0.30
N ARG A 435 12.84 12.20 -0.16
CA ARG A 435 13.65 11.32 0.70
C ARG A 435 14.81 12.06 1.37
N ASP A 436 15.47 12.96 0.65
CA ASP A 436 16.56 13.77 1.19
C ASP A 436 16.06 14.72 2.28
N LEU A 437 14.98 15.44 2.00
CA LEU A 437 14.36 16.33 2.99
C LEU A 437 13.90 15.57 4.24
N LEU A 438 13.27 14.40 4.06
CA LEU A 438 12.89 13.54 5.18
C LEU A 438 14.11 13.02 5.94
N ALA A 439 15.25 12.76 5.29
CA ALA A 439 16.48 12.36 5.96
C ALA A 439 17.02 13.48 6.86
N TYR A 440 17.02 14.74 6.40
CA TYR A 440 17.37 15.89 7.23
C TYR A 440 16.44 16.04 8.44
N LEU A 441 15.11 16.00 8.22
CA LEU A 441 14.12 16.10 9.31
C LEU A 441 14.28 14.97 10.34
N ARG A 442 14.53 13.74 9.89
CA ARG A 442 14.74 12.60 10.79
C ARG A 442 16.04 12.73 11.57
N LEU A 443 17.12 13.21 10.96
CA LEU A 443 18.41 13.41 11.63
C LEU A 443 18.33 14.48 12.73
N MET A 444 17.50 15.52 12.55
CA MET A 444 17.27 16.56 13.56
C MET A 444 16.60 16.02 14.83
N VAL A 445 15.70 15.02 14.69
CA VAL A 445 14.99 14.38 15.82
C VAL A 445 15.78 13.20 16.39
N LYS A 446 16.33 12.34 15.52
CA LYS A 446 17.00 11.08 15.85
C LYS A 446 18.45 11.09 15.31
N PRO A 447 19.41 11.76 15.98
CA PRO A 447 20.83 11.76 15.56
C PRO A 447 21.47 10.37 15.50
N ALA A 448 20.91 9.42 16.24
CA ALA A 448 21.33 8.02 16.23
C ALA A 448 20.94 7.27 14.94
N ASP A 449 20.17 7.89 14.04
CA ASP A 449 19.77 7.28 12.77
C ASP A 449 20.90 7.35 11.73
N ASN A 450 21.72 6.30 11.72
CA ASN A 450 22.85 6.20 10.81
C ASN A 450 22.45 6.11 9.33
N ILE A 451 21.23 5.65 9.02
CA ILE A 451 20.77 5.51 7.63
C ILE A 451 20.38 6.87 7.07
N ALA A 452 19.61 7.65 7.83
CA ALA A 452 19.31 9.05 7.49
C ALA A 452 20.59 9.88 7.42
N CYS A 453 21.52 9.69 8.37
CA CYS A 453 22.82 10.34 8.39
C CYS A 453 23.63 9.99 7.12
N ALA A 454 23.77 8.71 6.77
CA ALA A 454 24.47 8.28 5.56
C ALA A 454 23.88 8.91 4.29
N ARG A 455 22.55 8.99 4.18
CA ARG A 455 21.88 9.65 3.06
C ARG A 455 22.24 11.13 2.98
N VAL A 456 22.21 11.86 4.10
CA VAL A 456 22.60 13.27 4.15
C VAL A 456 24.07 13.45 3.75
N LEU A 457 24.97 12.64 4.31
CA LEU A 457 26.41 12.71 4.05
C LEU A 457 26.79 12.44 2.58
N ALA A 458 26.00 11.65 1.86
CA ALA A 458 26.23 11.39 0.44
C ALA A 458 25.84 12.54 -0.50
N THR A 459 25.40 13.68 0.04
CA THR A 459 25.06 14.88 -0.74
C THR A 459 26.34 15.57 -1.25
N PRO A 460 26.42 15.95 -2.54
CA PRO A 460 27.64 16.54 -3.13
C PRO A 460 28.15 17.78 -2.40
N ALA A 461 27.23 18.62 -1.90
CA ALA A 461 27.57 19.86 -1.20
C ALA A 461 28.48 19.68 0.02
N TRP A 462 28.53 18.48 0.61
CA TRP A 462 29.33 18.20 1.80
C TRP A 462 30.74 17.69 1.48
N GLY A 463 31.05 17.45 0.20
CA GLY A 463 32.39 17.10 -0.27
C GLY A 463 32.90 15.74 0.19
N LEU A 464 31.99 14.82 0.56
CA LEU A 464 32.32 13.46 0.98
C LEU A 464 32.25 12.52 -0.21
N GLU A 465 33.18 11.55 -0.23
CA GLU A 465 33.21 10.44 -1.16
C GLU A 465 32.82 9.14 -0.47
N PRO A 466 32.41 8.09 -1.21
CA PRO A 466 31.88 6.87 -0.58
C PRO A 466 32.89 6.16 0.34
N ALA A 467 34.20 6.29 0.05
CA ALA A 467 35.25 5.78 0.93
C ALA A 467 35.27 6.47 2.31
N ASP A 468 34.94 7.75 2.37
CA ASP A 468 34.88 8.51 3.62
C ASP A 468 33.73 8.04 4.50
N LEU A 469 32.58 7.75 3.89
CA LEU A 469 31.42 7.19 4.60
C LEU A 469 31.77 5.85 5.26
N VAL A 470 32.43 4.94 4.53
CA VAL A 470 32.85 3.63 5.08
C VAL A 470 33.80 3.82 6.26
N ARG A 471 34.81 4.69 6.13
CA ARG A 471 35.75 4.98 7.24
C ARG A 471 35.03 5.59 8.46
N LEU A 472 34.05 6.46 8.25
CA LEU A 472 33.22 7.02 9.33
C LEU A 472 32.39 5.92 10.01
N CYS A 473 31.81 5.00 9.24
CA CYS A 473 31.09 3.85 9.77
C CYS A 473 32.01 2.92 10.59
N GLU A 474 33.23 2.66 10.13
CA GLU A 474 34.24 1.90 10.88
C GLU A 474 34.61 2.59 12.20
N ARG A 475 34.73 3.92 12.20
CA ARG A 475 34.98 4.70 13.41
C ARG A 475 33.83 4.59 14.39
N ALA A 476 32.61 4.89 13.94
CA ALA A 476 31.38 4.77 14.71
C ALA A 476 31.26 3.36 15.33
N ALA A 477 31.65 2.34 14.56
CA ALA A 477 31.71 0.97 15.00
C ALA A 477 32.71 0.71 16.15
N LYS A 478 33.92 1.29 16.06
CA LYS A 478 34.99 1.19 17.08
C LYS A 478 34.65 1.97 18.36
N SER A 479 34.12 3.19 18.23
CA SER A 479 33.71 4.04 19.36
C SER A 479 32.37 3.64 19.98
N ARG A 480 31.63 2.72 19.35
CA ARG A 480 30.26 2.33 19.73
C ARG A 480 29.31 3.54 19.81
N SER A 481 29.51 4.51 18.93
CA SER A 481 28.70 5.72 18.82
C SER A 481 27.93 5.74 17.51
N PRO A 482 26.85 6.54 17.41
CA PRO A 482 26.25 6.89 16.13
C PRO A 482 27.23 7.52 15.13
N LEU A 483 26.85 7.46 13.85
CA LEU A 483 27.57 8.06 12.74
C LEU A 483 27.66 9.59 12.89
N TRP A 484 26.59 10.22 13.38
CA TRP A 484 26.56 11.66 13.66
C TRP A 484 27.62 12.08 14.70
N ASP A 485 27.73 11.34 15.79
CA ASP A 485 28.71 11.65 16.85
C ASP A 485 30.15 11.40 16.36
N ALA A 486 30.35 10.36 15.55
CA ALA A 486 31.62 10.07 14.90
C ALA A 486 32.06 11.19 13.93
N LEU A 487 31.10 11.80 13.23
CA LEU A 487 31.32 12.97 12.35
C LEU A 487 31.76 14.22 13.14
N GLN A 488 31.20 14.46 14.31
CA GLN A 488 31.53 15.62 15.14
C GLN A 488 32.91 15.54 15.81
N SER A 489 33.47 14.34 15.93
CA SER A 489 34.70 14.08 16.67
C SER A 489 35.98 14.41 15.83
N PRO A 490 36.97 15.17 16.33
CA PRO A 490 38.21 15.52 15.59
C PRO A 490 39.06 14.28 15.18
N GLN A 491 39.81 14.33 14.06
CA GLN A 491 40.76 13.26 13.66
C GLN A 491 41.81 13.68 12.61
N ALA A 492 43.00 13.05 12.63
CA ALA A 492 44.16 13.36 11.76
C ALA A 492 44.35 12.42 10.52
N GLU A 493 43.75 11.22 10.49
CA GLU A 493 43.98 10.18 9.44
C GLU A 493 42.89 10.09 8.35
N LEU A 494 41.80 10.84 8.53
CA LEU A 494 40.85 11.08 7.45
C LEU A 494 41.34 12.30 6.65
N PRO A 495 40.95 12.50 5.38
CA PRO A 495 41.23 13.75 4.66
C PRO A 495 40.68 15.02 5.37
N PHE A 496 39.99 14.84 6.50
CA PHE A 496 39.42 15.83 7.40
C PHE A 496 40.35 16.27 8.56
N SER A 497 41.66 16.04 8.46
CA SER A 497 42.65 16.62 9.39
C SER A 497 42.66 18.15 9.39
N GLY A 498 42.08 18.78 8.37
CA GLY A 498 41.37 20.05 8.49
C GLY A 498 39.96 19.85 7.94
N ARG A 499 38.94 19.90 8.77
CA ARG A 499 37.53 19.74 8.36
C ARG A 499 37.25 20.61 7.12
N SER A 500 36.84 20.00 6.00
CA SER A 500 36.38 20.77 4.84
C SER A 500 35.35 21.81 5.33
N PRO A 501 35.44 23.08 4.95
CA PRO A 501 34.47 24.11 5.33
C PRO A 501 33.02 23.65 5.16
N ALA A 502 32.75 22.88 4.11
CA ALA A 502 31.44 22.30 3.83
C ALA A 502 30.91 21.35 4.92
N THR A 503 31.75 20.48 5.50
CA THR A 503 31.34 19.56 6.57
C THR A 503 31.09 20.31 7.88
N ASN A 504 31.89 21.36 8.16
CA ASN A 504 31.62 22.26 9.28
C ASN A 504 30.30 23.00 9.12
N ASP A 505 30.02 23.48 7.91
CA ASP A 505 28.75 24.14 7.59
C ASP A 505 27.56 23.20 7.80
N LEU A 506 27.68 21.93 7.40
CA LEU A 506 26.67 20.90 7.69
C LEU A 506 26.44 20.73 9.20
N ILE A 507 27.51 20.53 9.97
CA ILE A 507 27.43 20.32 11.42
C ILE A 507 26.81 21.55 12.10
N ALA A 508 27.30 22.75 11.77
CA ALA A 508 26.82 24.00 12.35
C ALA A 508 25.34 24.25 12.00
N GLY A 509 24.97 24.13 10.72
CA GLY A 509 23.61 24.37 10.25
C GLY A 509 22.59 23.38 10.83
N LEU A 510 22.92 22.09 10.88
CA LEU A 510 22.03 21.10 11.52
C LEU A 510 21.93 21.29 13.04
N THR A 511 23.02 21.68 13.70
CA THR A 511 23.00 22.00 15.14
C THR A 511 22.10 23.21 15.42
N GLU A 512 22.19 24.25 14.60
CA GLU A 512 21.33 25.43 14.70
C GLU A 512 19.85 25.09 14.44
N LEU A 513 19.55 24.38 13.34
CA LEU A 513 18.19 23.96 13.02
C LEU A 513 17.60 23.07 14.12
N ARG A 514 18.40 22.19 14.73
CA ARG A 514 17.98 21.37 15.86
C ARG A 514 17.71 22.21 17.11
N ALA A 515 18.51 23.24 17.40
CA ALA A 515 18.22 24.16 18.49
C ALA A 515 16.88 24.89 18.27
N ARG A 516 16.59 25.26 17.01
CA ARG A 516 15.32 25.90 16.62
C ARG A 516 14.11 24.96 16.64
N SER A 517 14.31 23.63 16.59
CA SER A 517 13.18 22.69 16.65
C SER A 517 12.47 22.68 18.01
N ALA A 518 13.08 23.26 19.04
CA ALA A 518 12.45 23.43 20.35
C ALA A 518 11.45 24.61 20.40
N THR A 519 11.55 25.56 19.47
CA THR A 519 10.73 26.79 19.47
C THR A 519 9.81 26.91 18.25
N LEU A 520 10.21 26.33 17.11
CA LEU A 520 9.43 26.37 15.89
C LEU A 520 8.54 25.14 15.75
N ASN A 521 7.37 25.34 15.16
CA ASN A 521 6.54 24.21 14.69
C ASN A 521 7.19 23.55 13.46
N ALA A 522 6.71 22.36 13.10
CA ALA A 522 7.29 21.55 12.02
C ALA A 522 7.28 22.26 10.65
N ALA A 523 6.25 23.03 10.31
CA ALA A 523 6.17 23.75 9.03
C ALA A 523 7.19 24.90 8.95
N ASP A 524 7.28 25.73 9.99
CA ASP A 524 8.23 26.84 10.04
C ASP A 524 9.68 26.33 10.05
N LEU A 525 9.91 25.20 10.72
CA LEU A 525 11.20 24.53 10.73
C LEU A 525 11.56 23.93 9.36
N PHE A 526 10.57 23.38 8.65
CA PHE A 526 10.74 22.91 7.28
C PHE A 526 11.05 24.06 6.32
N GLU A 527 10.41 25.21 6.47
CA GLU A 527 10.73 26.41 5.70
C GLU A 527 12.15 26.93 6.01
N ALA A 528 12.55 26.90 7.29
CA ALA A 528 13.92 27.24 7.70
C ALA A 528 14.95 26.27 7.08
N LEU A 529 14.66 24.97 7.06
CA LEU A 529 15.48 23.95 6.40
C LEU A 529 15.56 24.22 4.90
N ALA A 530 14.43 24.45 4.22
CA ALA A 530 14.38 24.73 2.80
C ALA A 530 15.19 25.97 2.43
N LYS A 531 15.16 27.02 3.27
CA LYS A 531 15.97 28.22 3.12
C LYS A 531 17.47 27.94 3.31
N TRP A 532 17.84 27.21 4.36
CA TRP A 532 19.25 26.86 4.63
C TRP A 532 19.86 25.95 3.55
N LEU A 533 19.03 25.11 2.93
CA LEU A 533 19.41 24.26 1.80
C LEU A 533 19.37 25.00 0.45
N GLU A 534 19.00 26.29 0.43
CA GLU A 534 18.91 27.13 -0.76
C GLU A 534 17.96 26.60 -1.86
N LEU A 535 16.92 25.85 -1.46
CA LEU A 535 16.09 25.09 -2.42
C LEU A 535 15.43 25.96 -3.49
N THR A 536 15.09 27.22 -3.18
CA THR A 536 14.48 28.14 -4.14
C THR A 536 15.37 28.41 -5.36
N LEU A 537 16.70 28.39 -5.18
CA LEU A 537 17.67 28.69 -6.23
C LEU A 537 18.31 27.43 -6.82
N SER A 538 18.33 26.33 -6.07
CA SER A 538 19.13 25.14 -6.41
C SER A 538 18.34 23.94 -6.92
N ILE A 539 17.00 23.90 -6.78
CA ILE A 539 16.22 22.74 -7.24
C ILE A 539 15.79 22.86 -8.69
N ARG A 540 15.63 21.70 -9.33
CA ARG A 540 15.14 21.60 -10.70
C ARG A 540 13.69 22.10 -10.77
N SER A 541 13.33 22.78 -11.86
CA SER A 541 11.95 23.25 -12.07
C SER A 541 10.92 22.12 -11.99
N ALA A 542 11.28 20.92 -12.44
CA ALA A 542 10.46 19.70 -12.34
C ALA A 542 10.23 19.23 -10.89
N ASP A 543 11.10 19.60 -9.96
CA ASP A 543 11.07 19.14 -8.55
C ASP A 543 10.28 20.09 -7.64
N GLN A 544 9.99 21.32 -8.10
CA GLN A 544 9.21 22.35 -7.38
C GLN A 544 7.82 21.88 -6.90
N PRO A 545 7.03 21.11 -7.69
CA PRO A 545 5.74 20.59 -7.22
C PRO A 545 5.86 19.65 -6.02
N TYR A 546 6.93 18.86 -5.95
CA TYR A 546 7.17 17.91 -4.85
C TYR A 546 7.48 18.64 -3.55
N LEU A 547 8.30 19.71 -3.61
CA LEU A 547 8.58 20.56 -2.45
C LEU A 547 7.30 21.20 -1.92
N ARG A 548 6.49 21.81 -2.79
CA ARG A 548 5.22 22.43 -2.42
C ARG A 548 4.25 21.43 -1.80
N ARG A 549 4.12 20.23 -2.39
CA ARG A 549 3.22 19.20 -1.87
C ARG A 549 3.66 18.69 -0.51
N LEU A 550 4.96 18.53 -0.27
CA LEU A 550 5.49 18.15 1.06
C LEU A 550 5.23 19.25 2.09
N ALA A 551 5.47 20.52 1.76
CA ALA A 551 5.15 21.65 2.64
C ALA A 551 3.66 21.69 3.00
N GLN A 552 2.79 21.50 2.00
CA GLN A 552 1.34 21.42 2.19
C GLN A 552 0.97 20.25 3.10
N PHE A 553 1.58 19.07 2.91
CA PHE A 553 1.32 17.91 3.75
C PHE A 553 1.68 18.16 5.22
N ILE A 554 2.80 18.83 5.49
CA ILE A 554 3.18 19.20 6.87
C ILE A 554 2.13 20.13 7.49
N ARG A 555 1.61 21.11 6.74
CA ARG A 555 0.55 22.02 7.21
C ARG A 555 -0.79 21.31 7.43
N GLU A 556 -1.16 20.39 6.53
CA GLU A 556 -2.35 19.53 6.67
C GLU A 556 -2.24 18.71 7.97
N TRP A 557 -1.09 18.12 8.25
CA TRP A 557 -0.82 17.39 9.48
C TRP A 557 -0.88 18.27 10.73
N GLN A 558 -0.37 19.50 10.69
CA GLN A 558 -0.39 20.41 11.86
C GLN A 558 -1.79 20.66 12.40
N SER A 559 -2.80 20.73 11.52
CA SER A 559 -4.20 20.91 11.95
C SER A 559 -4.75 19.75 12.80
N LYS A 560 -4.11 18.57 12.70
CA LYS A 560 -4.47 17.32 13.38
C LYS A 560 -3.51 16.96 14.51
N SER A 561 -2.46 17.76 14.72
CA SER A 561 -1.35 17.47 15.64
C SER A 561 -1.63 18.01 17.04
N GLU A 562 -1.16 17.28 18.05
CA GLU A 562 -1.31 17.71 19.45
C GLU A 562 -0.24 18.75 19.85
N THR A 563 0.98 18.62 19.33
CA THR A 563 2.12 19.50 19.67
C THR A 563 2.55 20.44 18.54
N SER A 564 2.21 20.11 17.30
CA SER A 564 2.73 20.73 16.07
C SER A 564 4.26 20.70 15.91
N GLN A 565 4.98 19.90 16.72
CA GLN A 565 6.44 19.84 16.75
C GLN A 565 7.01 18.76 15.83
N LEU A 566 8.27 18.93 15.42
CA LEU A 566 8.96 17.99 14.53
C LEU A 566 9.03 16.53 15.04
N PRO A 567 9.26 16.26 16.34
CA PRO A 567 9.29 14.87 16.83
C PRO A 567 7.98 14.12 16.59
N GLU A 568 6.83 14.76 16.85
CA GLU A 568 5.52 14.16 16.59
C GLU A 568 5.29 13.96 15.09
N PHE A 569 5.78 14.87 14.23
CA PHE A 569 5.70 14.69 12.78
C PHE A 569 6.53 13.50 12.29
N VAL A 570 7.73 13.29 12.83
CA VAL A 570 8.59 12.15 12.46
C VAL A 570 7.95 10.84 12.91
N GLU A 571 7.37 10.79 14.11
CA GLU A 571 6.57 9.64 14.58
C GLU A 571 5.37 9.39 13.67
N TYR A 572 4.61 10.45 13.35
CA TYR A 572 3.47 10.38 12.44
C TYR A 572 3.89 9.83 11.08
N LEU A 573 5.04 10.24 10.52
CA LEU A 573 5.57 9.72 9.26
C LEU A 573 5.93 8.24 9.33
N ASP A 574 6.53 7.79 10.44
CA ASP A 574 6.87 6.38 10.67
C ASP A 574 5.56 5.56 10.67
N TYR A 575 4.51 6.01 11.37
CA TYR A 575 3.19 5.36 11.39
C TYR A 575 2.41 5.48 10.06
N PHE A 576 2.46 6.64 9.39
CA PHE A 576 1.84 6.88 8.10
C PHE A 576 2.40 5.91 7.05
N ALA A 577 3.71 5.65 7.08
CA ALA A 577 4.34 4.66 6.21
C ALA A 577 3.88 3.22 6.54
N GLN A 578 3.77 2.86 7.83
CA GLN A 578 3.26 1.55 8.27
C GLN A 578 1.80 1.32 7.84
N ALA A 579 0.96 2.35 7.97
CA ALA A 579 -0.44 2.35 7.53
C ALA A 579 -0.60 2.30 6.00
N GLY A 580 0.49 2.42 5.24
CA GLY A 580 0.47 2.44 3.78
C GLY A 580 0.01 3.78 3.18
N GLY A 581 0.12 4.85 3.96
CA GLY A 581 -0.20 6.21 3.55
C GLY A 581 0.58 6.66 2.32
N GLN A 582 -0.06 7.48 1.49
CA GLN A 582 0.50 7.99 0.24
C GLN A 582 0.27 9.49 0.14
N ILE A 583 1.34 10.23 -0.09
CA ILE A 583 1.26 11.66 -0.43
C ILE A 583 1.27 11.79 -1.94
N ASN A 584 0.12 12.01 -2.56
CA ASN A 584 0.01 12.12 -4.02
C ASN A 584 0.20 13.56 -4.50
N LEU A 585 0.80 13.73 -5.68
CA LEU A 585 0.77 15.00 -6.40
C LEU A 585 -0.60 15.20 -7.06
N GLU A 586 -1.18 16.38 -6.88
CA GLU A 586 -2.24 16.87 -7.75
C GLU A 586 -1.60 17.23 -9.09
N GLN A 587 -1.94 16.48 -10.14
CA GLN A 587 -1.36 16.69 -11.47
C GLN A 587 -2.28 17.56 -12.31
N GLU A 588 -1.74 18.71 -12.74
CA GLU A 588 -2.30 19.51 -13.82
C GLU A 588 -2.27 18.71 -15.14
N SER A 589 -3.18 19.04 -16.05
CA SER A 589 -3.40 18.34 -17.33
C SER A 589 -2.24 18.56 -18.33
N ALA A 590 -1.06 18.01 -18.04
CA ALA A 590 0.06 17.95 -18.98
C ALA A 590 -0.23 16.98 -20.14
N ASP A 591 0.31 17.27 -21.33
CA ASP A 591 0.21 16.37 -22.48
C ASP A 591 1.14 15.17 -22.31
N ALA A 592 0.65 14.12 -21.64
CA ALA A 592 1.42 12.94 -21.30
C ALA A 592 0.55 11.67 -21.28
N VAL A 593 1.17 10.52 -21.58
CA VAL A 593 0.55 9.20 -21.54
C VAL A 593 0.11 8.87 -20.11
N GLN A 594 -1.14 8.44 -19.93
CA GLN A 594 -1.70 8.23 -18.60
C GLN A 594 -1.54 6.77 -18.14
N LEU A 595 -0.74 6.53 -17.10
CA LEU A 595 -0.52 5.21 -16.51
C LEU A 595 -1.29 5.09 -15.19
N MET A 596 -2.20 4.11 -15.07
CA MET A 596 -3.01 3.96 -13.86
C MET A 596 -3.56 2.55 -13.65
N THR A 597 -4.02 2.29 -12.42
CA THR A 597 -4.77 1.06 -12.15
C THR A 597 -6.18 1.15 -12.75
N VAL A 598 -6.79 0.01 -13.06
CA VAL A 598 -8.18 -0.04 -13.57
C VAL A 598 -9.17 0.67 -12.63
N HIS A 599 -8.99 0.54 -11.31
CA HIS A 599 -9.81 1.24 -10.31
C HIS A 599 -9.71 2.77 -10.45
N ALA A 600 -8.49 3.29 -10.60
CA ALA A 600 -8.25 4.73 -10.76
C ALA A 600 -8.76 5.28 -12.10
N ALA A 601 -9.03 4.42 -13.08
CA ALA A 601 -9.58 4.82 -14.37
C ALA A 601 -11.11 4.99 -14.35
N LYS A 602 -11.81 4.58 -13.28
CA LYS A 602 -13.28 4.75 -13.18
C LYS A 602 -13.64 6.23 -13.26
N GLY A 603 -14.62 6.56 -14.09
CA GLY A 603 -15.02 7.96 -14.37
C GLY A 603 -14.16 8.68 -15.41
N LEU A 604 -13.00 8.14 -15.79
CA LEU A 604 -12.16 8.68 -16.87
C LEU A 604 -12.48 8.02 -18.22
N GLU A 605 -11.94 8.58 -19.29
CA GLU A 605 -12.10 8.09 -20.66
C GLU A 605 -10.95 8.57 -21.54
N PHE A 606 -10.53 7.71 -22.48
CA PHE A 606 -9.37 7.92 -23.35
C PHE A 606 -9.68 7.44 -24.77
N GLU A 607 -9.05 8.04 -25.78
CA GLU A 607 -9.25 7.62 -27.18
C GLU A 607 -8.60 6.26 -27.43
N HIS A 608 -7.40 6.05 -26.90
CA HIS A 608 -6.63 4.82 -27.06
C HIS A 608 -6.27 4.23 -25.68
N VAL A 609 -6.68 2.98 -25.45
CA VAL A 609 -6.45 2.28 -24.18
C VAL A 609 -5.70 0.98 -24.41
N PHE A 610 -4.64 0.76 -23.62
CA PHE A 610 -3.91 -0.49 -23.51
C PHE A 610 -4.23 -1.14 -22.15
N VAL A 611 -4.62 -2.42 -22.14
CA VAL A 611 -4.83 -3.18 -20.88
C VAL A 611 -3.75 -4.24 -20.77
N LEU A 612 -2.87 -4.07 -19.77
CA LEU A 612 -1.64 -4.85 -19.62
C LEU A 612 -1.86 -6.14 -18.84
N ARG A 613 -1.02 -7.16 -19.13
CA ARG A 613 -0.81 -8.36 -18.30
C ARG A 613 -2.09 -9.16 -18.03
N LEU A 614 -2.91 -9.40 -19.06
CA LEU A 614 -4.09 -10.26 -18.98
C LEU A 614 -3.71 -11.74 -18.91
N THR A 615 -3.20 -12.15 -17.75
CA THR A 615 -2.73 -13.51 -17.44
C THR A 615 -3.53 -14.09 -16.28
N GLN A 616 -3.60 -15.42 -16.16
CA GLN A 616 -4.42 -16.13 -15.16
C GLN A 616 -4.13 -15.73 -13.68
N ARG A 617 -2.91 -15.25 -13.38
CA ARG A 617 -2.52 -14.78 -12.04
C ARG A 617 -2.26 -13.26 -11.98
N GLY A 618 -2.40 -12.56 -13.10
CA GLY A 618 -2.20 -11.11 -13.19
C GLY A 618 -3.52 -10.36 -13.17
N PHE A 619 -4.44 -10.72 -14.05
CA PHE A 619 -5.78 -10.14 -14.13
C PHE A 619 -6.73 -11.18 -14.77
N PRO A 620 -7.51 -11.96 -13.99
CA PRO A 620 -7.86 -11.76 -12.57
C PRO A 620 -6.71 -11.98 -11.59
N MET A 621 -6.75 -11.28 -10.45
CA MET A 621 -5.93 -11.66 -9.29
C MET A 621 -6.57 -12.83 -8.55
N ALA A 622 -5.79 -13.61 -7.81
CA ALA A 622 -6.34 -14.58 -6.87
C ALA A 622 -7.05 -13.87 -5.71
N PRO A 623 -8.14 -14.45 -5.16
CA PRO A 623 -8.79 -13.92 -3.97
C PRO A 623 -7.79 -13.90 -2.80
N ARG A 624 -7.88 -12.87 -1.96
CA ARG A 624 -7.16 -12.82 -0.69
C ARG A 624 -8.20 -13.00 0.42
N ALA A 625 -8.00 -14.01 1.26
CA ALA A 625 -8.80 -14.17 2.46
C ALA A 625 -8.64 -12.91 3.34
N ALA A 626 -9.75 -12.34 3.79
CA ALA A 626 -9.72 -11.25 4.74
C ALA A 626 -9.26 -11.80 6.10
N VAL A 627 -8.47 -11.03 6.84
CA VAL A 627 -8.09 -11.43 8.21
C VAL A 627 -9.31 -11.38 9.13
N LEU A 628 -10.15 -10.36 8.96
CA LEU A 628 -11.40 -10.18 9.69
C LEU A 628 -12.57 -10.27 8.70
N GLU A 629 -13.41 -11.28 8.85
CA GLU A 629 -14.57 -11.49 8.00
C GLU A 629 -15.82 -10.88 8.63
N PHE A 630 -16.56 -10.07 7.85
CA PHE A 630 -17.83 -9.52 8.30
C PHE A 630 -18.89 -10.62 8.37
N PRO A 631 -19.63 -10.77 9.49
CA PRO A 631 -20.59 -11.86 9.63
C PRO A 631 -21.78 -11.76 8.68
N GLU A 632 -22.07 -12.84 7.96
CA GLU A 632 -23.23 -12.92 7.04
C GLU A 632 -24.56 -12.65 7.76
N ALA A 633 -24.71 -13.08 9.02
CA ALA A 633 -25.91 -12.87 9.82
C ALA A 633 -26.22 -11.38 10.10
N LEU A 634 -25.21 -10.50 9.97
CA LEU A 634 -25.36 -9.06 10.13
C LEU A 634 -25.52 -8.33 8.78
N MET A 635 -25.38 -9.03 7.66
CA MET A 635 -25.60 -8.45 6.33
C MET A 635 -27.10 -8.23 6.10
N LYS A 636 -27.46 -7.04 5.61
CA LYS A 636 -28.87 -6.68 5.32
C LYS A 636 -29.32 -7.08 3.92
N GLU A 637 -28.46 -7.77 3.18
CA GLU A 637 -28.72 -8.25 1.83
C GLU A 637 -28.23 -9.69 1.64
N GLU A 638 -28.86 -10.40 0.71
CA GLU A 638 -28.47 -11.76 0.34
C GLU A 638 -27.23 -11.73 -0.57
N LEU A 639 -26.27 -12.63 -0.31
CA LEU A 639 -25.08 -12.79 -1.14
C LEU A 639 -25.44 -13.41 -2.50
N PRO A 640 -24.83 -12.96 -3.62
CA PRO A 640 -24.99 -13.58 -4.94
C PRO A 640 -24.49 -15.03 -4.96
N ARG A 641 -24.96 -15.82 -5.94
CA ARG A 641 -24.56 -17.24 -6.08
C ARG A 641 -23.29 -17.37 -6.94
N GLY A 642 -22.42 -18.33 -6.61
CA GLY A 642 -21.24 -18.69 -7.40
C GLY A 642 -19.92 -18.05 -6.93
N ASP A 643 -18.89 -18.09 -7.77
CA ASP A 643 -17.59 -17.48 -7.45
C ASP A 643 -17.71 -15.95 -7.54
N PHE A 644 -17.93 -15.33 -6.38
CA PHE A 644 -18.11 -13.90 -6.27
C PHE A 644 -16.86 -13.10 -6.69
N HIS A 645 -15.68 -13.60 -6.34
CA HIS A 645 -14.43 -12.89 -6.62
C HIS A 645 -14.19 -12.74 -8.11
N ILE A 646 -14.44 -13.78 -8.90
CA ILE A 646 -14.27 -13.68 -10.34
C ILE A 646 -15.31 -12.77 -10.99
N GLN A 647 -16.53 -12.73 -10.46
CA GLN A 647 -17.58 -11.80 -10.90
C GLN A 647 -17.14 -10.33 -10.73
N GLU A 648 -16.49 -10.00 -9.61
CA GLU A 648 -15.93 -8.65 -9.40
C GLU A 648 -14.78 -8.32 -10.35
N GLU A 649 -13.84 -9.25 -10.54
CA GLU A 649 -12.74 -9.02 -11.47
C GLU A 649 -13.24 -8.89 -12.92
N ARG A 650 -14.35 -9.56 -13.30
CA ARG A 650 -15.04 -9.33 -14.59
C ARG A 650 -15.64 -7.92 -14.69
N ARG A 651 -16.26 -7.39 -13.63
CA ARG A 651 -16.76 -6.00 -13.61
C ARG A 651 -15.61 -5.00 -13.75
N LEU A 652 -14.47 -5.25 -13.09
CA LEU A 652 -13.26 -4.46 -13.28
C LEU A 652 -12.77 -4.51 -14.73
N PHE A 653 -12.73 -5.69 -15.36
CA PHE A 653 -12.34 -5.82 -16.75
C PHE A 653 -13.31 -5.11 -17.70
N TYR A 654 -14.63 -5.20 -17.46
CA TYR A 654 -15.64 -4.43 -18.17
C TYR A 654 -15.42 -2.91 -18.06
N VAL A 655 -15.08 -2.42 -16.86
CA VAL A 655 -14.73 -1.01 -16.65
C VAL A 655 -13.51 -0.63 -17.50
N ALA A 656 -12.47 -1.46 -17.55
CA ALA A 656 -11.26 -1.23 -18.35
C ALA A 656 -11.58 -1.10 -19.86
N ILE A 657 -12.36 -2.04 -20.41
CA ILE A 657 -12.79 -2.01 -21.82
C ILE A 657 -13.55 -0.72 -22.14
N THR A 658 -14.51 -0.36 -21.28
CA THR A 658 -15.40 0.80 -21.49
C THR A 658 -14.75 2.17 -21.25
N ARG A 659 -13.44 2.21 -20.91
CA ARG A 659 -12.67 3.45 -20.88
C ARG A 659 -12.23 3.90 -22.27
N ALA A 660 -12.15 2.97 -23.22
CA ALA A 660 -11.71 3.24 -24.59
C ALA A 660 -12.84 3.86 -25.43
N ARG A 661 -12.55 4.97 -26.11
CA ARG A 661 -13.48 5.62 -27.05
C ARG A 661 -13.30 5.14 -28.49
N GLU A 662 -12.07 4.86 -28.93
CA GLU A 662 -11.77 4.59 -30.34
C GLU A 662 -11.00 3.29 -30.55
N ARG A 663 -9.90 3.08 -29.81
CA ARG A 663 -9.05 1.89 -29.94
C ARG A 663 -8.81 1.23 -28.60
N LEU A 664 -8.92 -0.10 -28.57
CA LEU A 664 -8.62 -0.95 -27.42
C LEU A 664 -7.62 -2.03 -27.82
N THR A 665 -6.52 -2.11 -27.06
CA THR A 665 -5.51 -3.15 -27.17
C THR A 665 -5.42 -3.91 -25.86
N LEU A 666 -5.60 -5.23 -25.93
CA LEU A 666 -5.52 -6.17 -24.82
C LEU A 666 -4.23 -6.97 -24.98
N THR A 667 -3.36 -6.96 -23.96
CA THR A 667 -2.08 -7.66 -24.04
C THR A 667 -1.97 -8.78 -23.01
N THR A 668 -1.34 -9.88 -23.42
CA THR A 668 -1.07 -11.03 -22.55
C THR A 668 0.37 -11.51 -22.72
N VAL A 669 0.91 -12.12 -21.67
CA VAL A 669 2.24 -12.73 -21.68
C VAL A 669 2.11 -14.22 -21.46
N VAL A 670 2.57 -15.00 -22.43
CA VAL A 670 2.48 -16.46 -22.44
C VAL A 670 3.88 -17.05 -22.40
N ASN A 671 4.17 -17.84 -21.37
CA ASN A 671 5.43 -18.57 -21.20
C ASN A 671 5.21 -19.82 -20.32
N LYS A 672 6.26 -20.58 -20.00
CA LYS A 672 6.18 -21.80 -19.18
C LYS A 672 5.46 -21.60 -17.83
N HIS A 673 5.46 -20.39 -17.28
CA HIS A 673 4.92 -20.05 -15.97
C HIS A 673 3.66 -19.18 -16.01
N SER A 674 3.23 -18.72 -17.19
CA SER A 674 2.15 -17.76 -17.37
C SER A 674 1.19 -18.21 -18.49
N ARG A 675 -0.10 -18.30 -18.15
CA ARG A 675 -1.19 -18.64 -19.08
C ARG A 675 -2.07 -17.42 -19.33
N PRO A 676 -2.76 -17.35 -20.49
CA PRO A 676 -3.75 -16.31 -20.77
C PRO A 676 -4.82 -16.20 -19.68
N SER A 677 -5.38 -15.00 -19.53
CA SER A 677 -6.52 -14.76 -18.65
C SER A 677 -7.80 -15.40 -19.19
N ILE A 678 -8.64 -15.88 -18.27
CA ILE A 678 -10.00 -16.36 -18.59
C ILE A 678 -10.85 -15.26 -19.28
N PHE A 679 -10.51 -13.99 -19.09
CA PHE A 679 -11.25 -12.89 -19.70
C PHE A 679 -11.04 -12.79 -21.22
N LEU A 680 -9.92 -13.30 -21.72
CA LEU A 680 -9.70 -13.44 -23.15
C LEU A 680 -10.55 -14.60 -23.71
N GLU A 681 -10.69 -15.68 -22.95
CA GLU A 681 -11.59 -16.80 -23.29
C GLU A 681 -13.07 -16.35 -23.29
N ASP A 682 -13.50 -15.56 -22.31
CA ASP A 682 -14.85 -14.97 -22.26
C ASP A 682 -15.18 -14.22 -23.57
N ILE A 683 -14.23 -13.45 -24.11
CA ILE A 683 -14.36 -12.73 -25.39
C ILE A 683 -14.38 -13.69 -26.59
N LEU A 684 -13.46 -14.65 -26.63
CA LEU A 684 -13.25 -15.54 -27.78
C LEU A 684 -14.29 -16.66 -27.87
N SER A 685 -15.00 -16.96 -26.77
CA SER A 685 -16.05 -17.98 -26.71
C SER A 685 -17.23 -17.72 -27.65
N ALA A 686 -17.50 -16.46 -28.01
CA ALA A 686 -18.54 -16.08 -28.97
C ALA A 686 -17.97 -16.00 -30.40
N PRO A 687 -18.31 -16.94 -31.32
CA PRO A 687 -17.72 -17.00 -32.65
C PRO A 687 -17.90 -15.72 -33.48
N HIS A 688 -19.06 -15.07 -33.34
CA HIS A 688 -19.34 -13.81 -34.02
C HIS A 688 -18.48 -12.64 -33.51
N VAL A 689 -18.19 -12.60 -32.19
CA VAL A 689 -17.32 -11.59 -31.59
C VAL A 689 -15.87 -11.82 -32.03
N ALA A 690 -15.39 -13.06 -31.90
CA ALA A 690 -14.04 -13.45 -32.28
C ALA A 690 -13.72 -13.14 -33.75
N LYS A 691 -14.64 -13.42 -34.68
CA LYS A 691 -14.40 -13.22 -36.12
C LYS A 691 -14.51 -11.76 -36.57
N HIS A 692 -15.53 -11.04 -36.10
CA HIS A 692 -15.89 -9.73 -36.66
C HIS A 692 -15.40 -8.54 -35.84
N ASN A 693 -15.18 -8.71 -34.53
CA ASN A 693 -14.89 -7.60 -33.61
C ASN A 693 -13.47 -7.61 -33.07
N VAL A 694 -12.82 -8.77 -33.07
CA VAL A 694 -11.49 -9.00 -32.50
C VAL A 694 -10.50 -9.35 -33.60
N GLU A 695 -9.26 -8.94 -33.40
CA GLU A 695 -8.10 -9.33 -34.20
C GLU A 695 -7.02 -9.85 -33.25
N GLN A 696 -6.61 -11.11 -33.43
CA GLN A 696 -5.42 -11.64 -32.78
C GLN A 696 -4.22 -11.25 -33.66
N ALA A 697 -3.44 -10.28 -33.20
CA ALA A 697 -2.30 -9.76 -33.95
C ALA A 697 -1.00 -10.38 -33.43
N ALA A 698 -0.17 -10.86 -34.34
CA ALA A 698 1.20 -11.21 -34.00
C ALA A 698 2.02 -9.93 -33.75
N PRO A 699 2.83 -9.85 -32.70
CA PRO A 699 3.67 -8.68 -32.46
C PRO A 699 4.73 -8.59 -33.56
N VAL A 700 4.61 -7.62 -34.46
CA VAL A 700 5.73 -7.21 -35.31
C VAL A 700 6.65 -6.37 -34.44
N LEU A 701 7.67 -7.01 -33.85
CA LEU A 701 8.76 -6.30 -33.20
C LEU A 701 9.53 -5.56 -34.29
N LEU A 702 9.21 -4.27 -34.47
CA LEU A 702 10.02 -3.39 -35.28
C LEU A 702 11.43 -3.38 -34.68
N SER A 703 12.42 -3.84 -35.45
CA SER A 703 13.82 -3.73 -35.08
C SER A 703 14.11 -2.26 -34.81
N LEU A 704 14.70 -1.97 -33.65
CA LEU A 704 15.16 -0.65 -33.26
C LEU A 704 16.12 -0.09 -34.31
N GLN A 705 15.62 0.65 -35.30
CA GLN A 705 16.38 1.79 -35.80
C GLN A 705 16.15 2.86 -34.75
N ALA A 706 17.09 2.94 -33.80
CA ALA A 706 17.16 4.10 -32.93
C ALA A 706 17.14 5.33 -33.84
N ARG A 707 16.03 6.08 -33.83
CA ARG A 707 16.15 7.52 -34.02
C ARG A 707 17.04 7.93 -32.85
N ALA A 708 18.33 7.99 -33.09
CA ALA A 708 19.17 8.89 -32.33
C ALA A 708 18.43 10.22 -32.42
N LEU A 709 17.78 10.62 -31.32
CA LEU A 709 17.54 12.03 -31.09
C LEU A 709 18.87 12.69 -31.45
N PRO A 710 18.92 13.68 -32.36
CA PRO A 710 20.08 14.54 -32.34
C PRO A 710 20.17 14.97 -30.88
N ALA A 711 21.23 14.53 -30.21
CA ALA A 711 21.60 15.14 -28.97
C ALA A 711 21.82 16.59 -29.38
N ALA A 712 20.79 17.42 -29.21
CA ALA A 712 20.98 18.83 -29.02
C ALA A 712 21.74 18.90 -27.70
N VAL A 713 23.03 18.61 -27.80
CA VAL A 713 24.02 19.09 -26.87
C VAL A 713 24.06 20.58 -27.20
N GLU A 714 23.03 21.31 -26.75
CA GLU A 714 23.32 22.61 -26.19
C GLU A 714 24.27 22.29 -25.05
N GLN A 715 25.58 22.29 -25.34
CA GLN A 715 26.55 22.54 -24.30
C GLN A 715 26.07 23.87 -23.73
N PRO A 716 25.60 23.92 -22.48
CA PRO A 716 25.32 25.21 -21.90
C PRO A 716 26.64 25.99 -22.04
N LEU A 717 26.58 27.17 -22.67
CA LEU A 717 27.73 28.05 -22.90
C LEU A 717 28.49 28.38 -21.60
N PHE A 718 27.89 28.03 -20.46
CA PHE A 718 28.44 28.00 -19.13
C PHE A 718 28.29 26.57 -18.58
N PRO A 719 29.31 25.96 -17.97
CA PRO A 719 29.08 24.75 -17.19
C PRO A 719 27.95 25.05 -16.19
N GLU A 720 26.85 24.30 -16.25
CA GLU A 720 25.83 24.41 -15.21
C GLU A 720 26.54 24.16 -13.88
N VAL A 721 26.52 25.18 -13.01
CA VAL A 721 27.10 25.12 -11.67
C VAL A 721 26.21 24.20 -10.83
N HIS A 722 26.20 22.90 -11.12
CA HIS A 722 25.40 21.91 -10.40
C HIS A 722 26.08 21.40 -9.14
N ASN A 723 27.18 22.01 -8.71
CA ASN A 723 28.01 21.49 -7.61
C ASN A 723 27.83 22.21 -6.25
N ARG A 724 26.67 22.85 -6.01
CA ARG A 724 26.38 23.54 -4.74
C ARG A 724 25.04 23.20 -4.08
N ALA A 725 24.14 22.48 -4.75
CA ALA A 725 22.86 22.15 -4.17
C ALA A 725 23.07 21.27 -2.92
N ARG A 726 22.60 21.73 -1.75
CA ARG A 726 22.71 21.00 -0.47
C ARG A 726 21.72 19.82 -0.38
N ILE A 727 21.35 19.26 -1.52
CA ILE A 727 20.30 18.27 -1.73
C ILE A 727 20.71 17.32 -2.88
N TYR A 728 19.90 16.30 -3.19
CA TYR A 728 20.20 15.23 -4.16
C TYR A 728 21.33 14.32 -3.69
N SER A 729 21.02 13.50 -2.69
CA SER A 729 21.93 12.48 -2.18
C SER A 729 22.42 11.54 -3.30
N ARG A 730 23.73 11.30 -3.36
CA ARG A 730 24.34 10.35 -4.29
C ARG A 730 24.37 8.91 -3.76
N ILE A 731 23.73 8.63 -2.61
CA ILE A 731 23.90 7.34 -1.92
C ILE A 731 23.47 6.14 -2.77
N ALA A 732 22.39 6.27 -3.56
CA ALA A 732 21.95 5.23 -4.47
C ALA A 732 22.99 4.98 -5.59
N THR A 733 23.54 6.06 -6.16
CA THR A 733 24.61 5.98 -7.18
C THR A 733 25.89 5.38 -6.60
N TRP A 734 26.25 5.74 -5.38
CA TRP A 734 27.38 5.13 -4.66
C TRP A 734 27.16 3.63 -4.47
N ALA A 735 25.93 3.21 -4.16
CA ALA A 735 25.60 1.82 -3.93
C ALA A 735 25.77 0.95 -5.19
N GLU A 736 25.62 1.55 -6.37
CA GLU A 736 25.81 0.88 -7.65
C GLU A 736 27.28 0.81 -8.07
N ARG A 737 28.03 1.90 -7.83
CA ARG A 737 29.39 2.11 -8.36
C ARG A 737 30.52 1.81 -7.38
N TYR A 738 30.34 2.05 -6.08
CA TYR A 738 31.38 1.90 -5.07
C TYR A 738 31.28 0.58 -4.33
N ARG A 739 32.20 -0.35 -4.67
CA ARG A 739 32.28 -1.69 -4.10
C ARG A 739 33.72 -1.92 -3.63
N PRO A 740 34.03 -1.65 -2.35
CA PRO A 740 35.39 -1.78 -1.84
C PRO A 740 35.82 -3.26 -1.90
N PRO A 741 37.14 -3.54 -1.98
CA PRO A 741 37.64 -4.90 -1.96
C PRO A 741 37.23 -5.60 -0.66
N ALA A 742 36.95 -6.90 -0.75
CA ALA A 742 36.76 -7.74 0.43
C ALA A 742 38.09 -7.85 1.20
N PHE A 743 38.01 -7.86 2.53
CA PHE A 743 39.15 -8.17 3.39
C PHE A 743 39.43 -9.68 3.32
N GLU A 744 40.72 -10.05 3.34
CA GLU A 744 41.16 -11.45 3.41
C GLU A 744 41.88 -11.72 4.74
N PRO A 745 41.60 -12.84 5.43
CA PRO A 745 40.58 -13.83 5.08
C PRO A 745 39.15 -13.26 5.20
N LEU A 746 38.23 -13.76 4.36
CA LEU A 746 36.84 -13.31 4.38
C LEU A 746 36.14 -13.82 5.64
N GLN A 747 36.01 -12.96 6.64
CA GLN A 747 35.27 -13.28 7.86
C GLN A 747 33.77 -13.21 7.62
N SER A 748 33.06 -14.32 7.87
CA SER A 748 31.63 -14.42 7.66
C SER A 748 30.93 -15.14 8.80
N SER A 749 29.66 -14.81 9.04
CA SER A 749 28.78 -15.48 10.01
C SER A 749 27.55 -16.04 9.29
N ALA A 750 26.82 -16.94 9.97
CA ALA A 750 25.56 -17.47 9.45
C ALA A 750 24.58 -16.34 9.03
N SER A 751 24.44 -15.32 9.88
CA SER A 751 23.57 -14.17 9.60
C SER A 751 24.03 -13.31 8.43
N ALA A 752 25.35 -13.19 8.22
CA ALA A 752 25.92 -12.45 7.10
C ALA A 752 25.62 -13.16 5.77
N ILE A 753 25.83 -14.48 5.71
CA ILE A 753 25.52 -15.31 4.54
C ILE A 753 24.03 -15.26 4.20
N GLU A 754 23.15 -15.43 5.21
CA GLU A 754 21.70 -15.32 5.00
C GLU A 754 21.28 -13.94 4.48
N THR A 755 21.92 -12.87 4.99
CA THR A 755 21.63 -11.50 4.56
C THR A 755 21.99 -11.33 3.07
N TYR A 756 23.14 -11.87 2.65
CA TYR A 756 23.55 -11.86 1.24
C TYR A 756 22.57 -12.64 0.36
N GLN A 757 22.20 -13.86 0.75
CA GLN A 757 21.24 -14.68 -0.01
C GLN A 757 19.87 -14.01 -0.16
N LYS A 758 19.37 -13.36 0.92
CA LYS A 758 18.10 -12.61 0.90
C LYS A 758 18.20 -11.39 -0.01
N CYS A 759 19.24 -10.57 0.15
CA CYS A 759 19.48 -9.40 -0.70
C CYS A 759 20.95 -8.96 -0.63
N PRO A 760 21.76 -9.17 -1.69
CA PRO A 760 23.15 -8.73 -1.74
C PRO A 760 23.34 -7.23 -1.52
N GLN A 761 22.41 -6.39 -2.01
CA GLN A 761 22.43 -4.96 -1.76
C GLN A 761 22.29 -4.59 -0.27
N LYS A 762 21.51 -5.36 0.50
CA LYS A 762 21.41 -5.17 1.96
C LYS A 762 22.75 -5.49 2.62
N TYR A 763 23.41 -6.57 2.18
CA TYR A 763 24.73 -6.96 2.66
C TYR A 763 25.79 -5.86 2.40
N LEU A 764 25.76 -5.23 1.22
CA LEU A 764 26.64 -4.11 0.90
C LEU A 764 26.50 -3.00 1.95
N PHE A 765 25.28 -2.57 2.28
CA PHE A 765 25.07 -1.49 3.24
C PHE A 765 25.46 -1.88 4.67
N SER A 766 25.06 -3.07 5.14
CA SER A 766 25.24 -3.45 6.54
C SER A 766 26.63 -3.98 6.88
N HIS A 767 27.23 -4.79 6.00
CA HIS A 767 28.50 -5.49 6.27
C HIS A 767 29.69 -4.84 5.57
N VAL A 768 29.53 -4.41 4.31
CA VAL A 768 30.65 -3.86 3.52
C VAL A 768 30.86 -2.38 3.83
N TRP A 769 29.80 -1.58 3.83
CA TRP A 769 29.87 -0.16 4.21
C TRP A 769 29.78 0.04 5.72
N GLY A 770 29.30 -0.96 6.46
CA GLY A 770 29.20 -0.90 7.92
C GLY A 770 28.14 0.06 8.44
N ILE A 771 27.12 0.42 7.64
CA ILE A 771 26.02 1.27 8.09
C ILE A 771 25.16 0.44 9.07
N ARG A 772 25.39 0.65 10.36
CA ARG A 772 24.63 -0.01 11.43
C ARG A 772 23.26 0.62 11.54
N SER A 773 22.20 -0.18 11.42
CA SER A 773 20.90 0.23 11.90
C SER A 773 20.85 0.21 13.43
N GLY A 774 19.90 0.96 14.00
CA GLY A 774 19.58 0.83 15.42
C GLY A 774 19.11 -0.61 15.73
N PRO A 775 19.27 -1.09 16.98
CA PRO A 775 18.78 -2.41 17.34
C PRO A 775 17.27 -2.46 17.14
N SER A 776 16.75 -3.57 16.62
CA SER A 776 15.30 -3.79 16.59
C SER A 776 14.80 -4.26 17.95
N ALA A 777 13.52 -4.01 18.27
CA ALA A 777 12.88 -4.52 19.48
C ALA A 777 13.14 -6.03 19.69
N ALA A 778 12.99 -6.83 18.63
CA ALA A 778 13.24 -8.27 18.68
C ALA A 778 14.71 -8.62 18.97
N THR A 779 15.66 -7.86 18.41
CA THR A 779 17.10 -8.05 18.67
C THR A 779 17.45 -7.68 20.11
N THR A 780 16.95 -6.55 20.62
CA THR A 780 17.14 -6.13 22.00
C THR A 780 16.58 -7.17 22.96
N PHE A 781 15.30 -7.54 22.75
CA PHE A 781 14.63 -8.56 23.55
C PHE A 781 15.39 -9.90 23.55
N GLY A 782 15.80 -10.38 22.38
CA GLY A 782 16.62 -11.57 22.24
C GLY A 782 17.91 -11.50 23.05
N ASN A 783 18.67 -10.41 22.94
CA ASN A 783 19.93 -10.25 23.67
C ASN A 783 19.73 -10.26 25.20
N VAL A 784 18.67 -9.61 25.70
CA VAL A 784 18.32 -9.62 27.12
C VAL A 784 17.97 -11.04 27.56
N MET A 785 17.09 -11.73 26.82
CA MET A 785 16.69 -13.12 27.10
C MET A 785 17.88 -14.08 27.13
N HIS A 786 18.77 -14.06 26.12
CA HIS A 786 19.97 -14.90 26.11
C HIS A 786 20.88 -14.60 27.30
N THR A 787 21.05 -13.32 27.66
CA THR A 787 21.88 -12.92 28.80
C THR A 787 21.29 -13.44 30.12
N THR A 788 19.97 -13.35 30.31
CA THR A 788 19.26 -13.86 31.49
C THR A 788 19.34 -15.38 31.58
N ILE A 789 19.03 -16.09 30.49
CA ILE A 789 19.10 -17.56 30.42
C ILE A 789 20.52 -18.03 30.76
N ARG A 790 21.53 -17.36 30.20
CA ARG A 790 22.93 -17.65 30.51
C ARG A 790 23.26 -17.52 31.99
N GLN A 791 22.82 -16.45 32.63
CA GLN A 791 23.03 -16.23 34.07
C GLN A 791 22.35 -17.33 34.90
N PHE A 792 21.11 -17.69 34.54
CA PHE A 792 20.33 -18.73 35.22
C PHE A 792 20.98 -20.13 35.08
N ILE A 793 21.28 -20.57 33.86
CA ILE A 793 21.89 -21.88 33.63
C ILE A 793 23.30 -21.94 34.23
N ALA A 794 24.07 -20.85 34.19
CA ALA A 794 25.38 -20.81 34.84
C ALA A 794 25.29 -20.94 36.37
N ALA A 795 24.24 -20.40 37.00
CA ALA A 795 23.98 -20.59 38.43
C ALA A 795 23.62 -22.04 38.74
N LEU A 796 22.72 -22.65 37.95
CA LEU A 796 22.36 -24.07 38.07
C LEU A 796 23.58 -24.99 37.94
N ARG A 797 24.46 -24.72 36.97
CA ARG A 797 25.71 -25.48 36.77
C ARG A 797 26.65 -25.42 37.98
N LYS A 798 26.63 -24.31 38.73
CA LYS A 798 27.41 -24.13 39.97
C LYS A 798 26.72 -24.70 41.20
N GLY A 799 25.56 -25.35 41.06
CA GLY A 799 24.77 -25.87 42.18
C GLY A 799 23.93 -24.82 42.91
N LEU A 800 23.88 -23.58 42.42
CA LEU A 800 23.05 -22.51 42.98
C LEU A 800 21.63 -22.61 42.43
N ARG A 801 20.63 -22.67 43.33
CA ARG A 801 19.20 -22.67 42.96
C ARG A 801 18.63 -21.27 43.12
N LEU A 802 18.57 -20.53 42.01
CA LEU A 802 17.87 -19.25 41.98
C LEU A 802 16.35 -19.49 42.04
N SER A 803 15.66 -18.70 42.84
CA SER A 803 14.20 -18.56 42.76
C SER A 803 13.79 -17.90 41.45
N PHE A 804 12.54 -18.08 41.03
CA PHE A 804 12.03 -17.43 39.82
C PHE A 804 12.07 -15.89 39.95
N GLU A 805 11.82 -15.34 41.14
CA GLU A 805 11.90 -13.90 41.39
C GLU A 805 13.32 -13.34 41.16
N GLU A 806 14.36 -14.08 41.54
CA GLU A 806 15.75 -13.68 41.27
C GLU A 806 16.07 -13.68 39.77
N VAL A 807 15.52 -14.63 39.00
CA VAL A 807 15.66 -14.67 37.53
C VAL A 807 14.96 -13.47 36.89
N VAL A 808 13.74 -13.14 37.33
CA VAL A 808 13.02 -11.94 36.86
C VAL A 808 13.76 -10.66 37.24
N THR A 809 14.39 -10.61 38.41
CA THR A 809 15.20 -9.48 38.86
C THR A 809 16.44 -9.31 37.96
N ALA A 810 17.10 -10.41 37.61
CA ALA A 810 18.19 -10.39 36.64
C ALA A 810 17.71 -9.92 35.26
N PHE A 811 16.57 -10.43 34.78
CA PHE A 811 15.96 -10.00 33.51
C PHE A 811 15.69 -8.49 33.47
N ARG A 812 15.05 -7.95 34.51
CA ARG A 812 14.76 -6.50 34.60
C ARG A 812 16.03 -5.65 34.71
N ARG A 813 17.09 -6.15 35.34
CA ARG A 813 18.37 -5.45 35.45
C ARG A 813 19.08 -5.33 34.10
N GLU A 814 19.00 -6.36 33.25
CA GLU A 814 19.60 -6.34 31.91
C GLU A 814 18.72 -5.62 30.87
N TRP A 815 17.48 -5.24 31.23
CA TRP A 815 16.53 -4.61 30.32
C TRP A 815 17.02 -3.24 29.83
N THR A 816 16.81 -2.96 28.54
CA THR A 816 17.11 -1.66 27.94
C THR A 816 15.99 -1.27 26.98
N SER A 817 15.56 -0.02 27.02
CA SER A 817 14.50 0.52 26.14
C SER A 817 14.96 0.75 24.69
N ALA A 818 16.18 0.34 24.33
CA ALA A 818 16.73 0.55 23.00
C ALA A 818 16.01 -0.30 21.94
N GLY A 819 15.54 0.33 20.85
CA GLY A 819 15.01 -0.37 19.69
C GLY A 819 13.51 -0.65 19.69
N PHE A 820 12.81 -0.33 20.78
CA PHE A 820 11.35 -0.32 20.82
C PHE A 820 10.80 0.92 20.11
N GLU A 821 9.72 0.76 19.35
CA GLU A 821 9.05 1.86 18.66
C GLU A 821 8.41 2.84 19.65
N ASP A 822 7.84 2.31 20.73
CA ASP A 822 7.18 3.05 21.79
C ASP A 822 7.15 2.26 23.11
N ARG A 823 6.70 2.94 24.17
CA ARG A 823 6.59 2.40 25.52
C ARG A 823 5.62 1.21 25.62
N HIS A 824 4.54 1.20 24.83
CA HIS A 824 3.58 0.10 24.89
C HIS A 824 4.20 -1.18 24.33
N GLN A 825 4.88 -1.11 23.18
CA GLN A 825 5.63 -2.24 22.63
C GLN A 825 6.67 -2.76 23.63
N GLU A 826 7.40 -1.87 24.30
CA GLU A 826 8.36 -2.22 25.34
C GLU A 826 7.70 -3.00 26.49
N GLU A 827 6.58 -2.50 27.04
CA GLU A 827 5.81 -3.17 28.10
C GLU A 827 5.30 -4.55 27.66
N LEU A 828 4.85 -4.68 26.40
CA LEU A 828 4.40 -5.96 25.85
C LEU A 828 5.53 -6.99 25.80
N TYR A 829 6.73 -6.60 25.36
CA TYR A 829 7.89 -7.50 25.35
C TYR A 829 8.38 -7.82 26.76
N LEU A 830 8.31 -6.87 27.69
CA LEU A 830 8.70 -7.11 29.09
C LEU A 830 7.78 -8.17 29.73
N SER A 831 6.47 -8.05 29.54
CA SER A 831 5.50 -9.03 30.03
C SER A 831 5.68 -10.41 29.38
N ASP A 832 5.85 -10.45 28.06
CA ASP A 832 6.05 -11.68 27.30
C ASP A 832 7.34 -12.40 27.70
N GLY A 833 8.43 -11.66 27.92
CA GLY A 833 9.69 -12.21 28.42
C GLY A 833 9.55 -12.89 29.78
N ILE A 834 8.80 -12.30 30.72
CA ILE A 834 8.56 -12.91 32.03
C ILE A 834 7.79 -14.23 31.89
N GLU A 835 6.77 -14.27 31.02
CA GLU A 835 5.99 -15.48 30.74
C GLU A 835 6.84 -16.59 30.11
N GLN A 836 7.64 -16.26 29.10
CA GLN A 836 8.60 -17.19 28.48
C GLN A 836 9.61 -17.73 29.49
N LEU A 837 10.14 -16.86 30.36
CA LEU A 837 11.08 -17.26 31.41
C LEU A 837 10.42 -18.16 32.46
N GLN A 838 9.13 -17.98 32.76
CA GLN A 838 8.40 -18.81 33.71
C GLN A 838 8.31 -20.25 33.22
N ALA A 839 7.86 -20.45 31.97
CA ALA A 839 7.79 -21.77 31.35
C ALA A 839 9.17 -22.43 31.25
N PHE A 840 10.18 -21.65 30.82
CA PHE A 840 11.55 -22.11 30.72
C PHE A 840 12.14 -22.52 32.08
N TYR A 841 11.93 -21.70 33.12
CA TYR A 841 12.38 -21.96 34.49
C TYR A 841 11.81 -23.27 35.02
N ALA A 842 10.49 -23.45 34.92
CA ALA A 842 9.81 -24.66 35.39
C ALA A 842 10.36 -25.92 34.73
N SER A 843 10.56 -25.89 33.40
CA SER A 843 11.10 -27.02 32.64
C SER A 843 12.54 -27.38 33.04
N ASN A 844 13.41 -26.39 33.22
CA ASN A 844 14.84 -26.62 33.49
C ASN A 844 15.12 -26.99 34.96
N VAL A 845 14.28 -26.56 35.90
CA VAL A 845 14.36 -27.01 37.30
C VAL A 845 13.89 -28.45 37.44
N ALA A 846 12.85 -28.85 36.70
CA ALA A 846 12.33 -30.21 36.72
C ALA A 846 13.30 -31.25 36.13
N ALA A 847 13.97 -30.91 35.03
CA ALA A 847 14.93 -31.79 34.34
C ALA A 847 16.18 -31.01 33.90
N PRO A 848 17.14 -30.76 34.82
CA PRO A 848 18.33 -29.99 34.49
C PRO A 848 19.26 -30.74 33.54
N ALA A 849 19.61 -30.10 32.42
CA ALA A 849 20.55 -30.65 31.44
C ALA A 849 22.00 -30.61 31.96
N HIS A 850 22.82 -31.57 31.50
CA HIS A 850 24.25 -31.57 31.81
C HIS A 850 25.03 -30.63 30.89
N VAL A 851 25.01 -29.33 31.23
CA VAL A 851 25.59 -28.24 30.43
C VAL A 851 27.12 -28.18 30.54
N ILE A 852 27.82 -28.36 29.43
CA ILE A 852 29.29 -28.30 29.39
C ILE A 852 29.82 -26.91 29.06
N ALA A 853 29.15 -26.19 28.15
CA ALA A 853 29.55 -24.85 27.74
C ALA A 853 28.33 -24.01 27.38
N GLN A 854 28.46 -22.69 27.53
CA GLN A 854 27.50 -21.71 27.06
C GLN A 854 28.25 -20.61 26.33
N GLU A 855 27.59 -20.04 25.32
CA GLU A 855 28.06 -18.88 24.57
C GLU A 855 29.47 -19.07 23.99
N LYS A 856 29.76 -20.31 23.58
CA LYS A 856 31.08 -20.76 23.13
C LYS A 856 31.35 -20.18 21.74
N ARG A 857 32.36 -19.31 21.65
CA ARG A 857 32.85 -18.78 20.37
C ARG A 857 33.66 -19.84 19.64
N PHE A 858 33.56 -19.83 18.31
CA PHE A 858 34.36 -20.65 17.42
C PHE A 858 34.76 -19.84 16.17
N ALA A 859 35.83 -20.29 15.53
CA ALA A 859 36.27 -19.87 14.21
C ALA A 859 36.64 -21.13 13.43
N ILE A 860 36.14 -21.26 12.21
CA ILE A 860 36.45 -22.38 11.31
C ILE A 860 37.14 -21.80 10.08
N GLU A 861 38.35 -22.25 9.80
CA GLU A 861 39.00 -22.00 8.51
C GLU A 861 38.36 -22.91 7.45
N CYS A 862 37.71 -22.29 6.47
CA CYS A 862 37.14 -22.97 5.33
C CYS A 862 38.07 -22.80 4.12
N ASP A 863 37.91 -23.70 3.14
CA ASP A 863 38.65 -23.63 1.89
C ASP A 863 38.49 -22.26 1.21
N SER A 864 39.48 -21.91 0.38
CA SER A 864 39.49 -20.64 -0.34
C SER A 864 39.49 -19.40 0.58
N GLY A 865 40.11 -19.45 1.76
CA GLY A 865 40.39 -18.26 2.59
C GLY A 865 39.17 -17.63 3.26
N VAL A 866 38.12 -18.42 3.55
CA VAL A 866 36.93 -17.96 4.28
C VAL A 866 37.05 -18.38 5.74
N GLU A 867 36.85 -17.45 6.67
CA GLU A 867 36.82 -17.74 8.11
C GLU A 867 35.38 -17.62 8.62
N LEU A 868 34.79 -18.75 9.02
CA LEU A 868 33.45 -18.75 9.61
C LEU A 868 33.54 -18.50 11.11
N ILE A 869 32.97 -17.39 11.56
CA ILE A 869 32.91 -17.03 12.97
C ILE A 869 31.49 -17.18 13.51
N GLY A 870 31.38 -17.62 14.76
CA GLY A 870 30.09 -17.74 15.40
C GLY A 870 30.18 -17.97 16.90
N ARG A 871 29.01 -18.13 17.50
CA ARG A 871 28.83 -18.35 18.94
C ARG A 871 27.69 -19.33 19.13
N MET A 872 27.95 -20.46 19.78
CA MET A 872 26.93 -21.45 20.15
C MET A 872 26.33 -21.07 21.50
N ASP A 873 24.99 -20.99 21.60
CA ASP A 873 24.34 -20.55 22.84
C ASP A 873 24.57 -21.52 23.99
N GLN A 874 24.33 -22.82 23.78
CA GLN A 874 24.51 -23.84 24.80
C GLN A 874 24.89 -25.20 24.22
N ILE A 875 25.80 -25.90 24.91
CA ILE A 875 26.23 -27.26 24.58
C ILE A 875 26.01 -28.14 25.80
N ASN A 876 25.27 -29.24 25.63
CA ASN A 876 25.04 -30.23 26.68
C ASN A 876 25.70 -31.56 26.31
N ARG A 877 26.15 -32.30 27.32
CA ARG A 877 26.71 -33.64 27.13
C ARG A 877 25.60 -34.69 27.18
N VAL A 878 25.54 -35.55 26.17
CA VAL A 878 24.64 -36.70 26.10
C VAL A 878 25.38 -37.97 26.55
N ALA A 879 26.53 -38.23 25.95
CA ALA A 879 27.44 -39.34 26.27
C ALA A 879 28.90 -38.88 26.11
N PRO A 880 29.91 -39.68 26.49
CA PRO A 880 31.31 -39.34 26.23
C PRO A 880 31.56 -39.10 24.73
N GLY A 881 32.01 -37.90 24.35
CA GLY A 881 32.22 -37.51 22.94
C GLY A 881 30.97 -37.10 22.16
N GLU A 882 29.76 -37.27 22.73
CA GLU A 882 28.49 -36.94 22.09
C GLU A 882 27.80 -35.76 22.79
N VAL A 883 27.40 -34.76 21.99
CA VAL A 883 26.80 -33.53 22.49
C VAL A 883 25.50 -33.20 21.78
N GLU A 884 24.66 -32.44 22.47
CA GLU A 884 23.58 -31.69 21.84
C GLU A 884 23.87 -30.20 21.91
N ILE A 885 23.54 -29.48 20.83
CA ILE A 885 23.73 -28.04 20.72
C ILE A 885 22.37 -27.39 20.69
N ILE A 886 22.15 -26.43 21.58
CA ILE A 886 20.90 -25.68 21.69
C ILE A 886 21.14 -24.26 21.19
N ASP A 887 20.24 -23.80 20.33
CA ASP A 887 20.09 -22.40 19.94
C ASP A 887 18.73 -21.90 20.43
N TYR A 888 18.73 -20.81 21.20
CA TYR A 888 17.53 -20.25 21.80
C TYR A 888 16.86 -19.28 20.81
N LYS A 889 15.55 -19.44 20.59
CA LYS A 889 14.77 -18.55 19.74
C LYS A 889 13.62 -17.92 20.51
N THR A 890 13.60 -16.59 20.55
CA THR A 890 12.57 -15.74 21.19
C THR A 890 11.46 -15.29 20.23
N GLY A 891 11.60 -15.54 18.93
CA GLY A 891 10.62 -15.17 17.91
C GLY A 891 9.64 -16.30 17.56
N LYS A 892 8.95 -16.16 16.41
CA LYS A 892 7.98 -17.14 15.92
C LYS A 892 8.58 -18.57 15.95
N PRO A 893 7.88 -19.56 16.54
CA PRO A 893 8.38 -20.92 16.65
C PRO A 893 8.82 -21.48 15.30
N LYS A 894 10.01 -22.07 15.27
CA LYS A 894 10.58 -22.73 14.09
C LYS A 894 10.05 -24.17 14.00
N SER A 895 9.68 -24.59 12.80
CA SER A 895 9.25 -25.98 12.52
C SER A 895 10.46 -26.91 12.33
N GLU A 896 10.21 -28.21 12.44
CA GLU A 896 11.22 -29.24 12.16
C GLU A 896 11.78 -29.16 10.73
N THR A 897 10.90 -28.91 9.76
CA THR A 897 11.28 -28.69 8.36
C THR A 897 12.22 -27.49 8.16
N HIS A 898 12.04 -26.43 8.96
CA HIS A 898 12.97 -25.29 8.96
C HIS A 898 14.28 -25.67 9.63
N ALA A 899 14.24 -26.33 10.78
CA ALA A 899 15.43 -26.74 11.52
C ALA A 899 16.32 -27.69 10.71
N GLN A 900 15.76 -28.54 9.85
CA GLN A 900 16.52 -29.44 8.97
C GLN A 900 17.29 -28.73 7.86
N LYS A 901 16.82 -27.57 7.38
CA LYS A 901 17.45 -26.79 6.29
C LYS A 901 18.21 -25.57 6.78
N ASP A 902 18.30 -25.40 8.09
CA ASP A 902 18.83 -24.20 8.69
C ASP A 902 20.35 -24.07 8.55
N LEU A 903 20.80 -22.89 8.11
CA LEU A 903 22.22 -22.59 7.88
C LEU A 903 23.00 -22.48 9.20
N GLN A 904 22.43 -21.83 10.21
CA GLN A 904 23.08 -21.58 11.50
C GLN A 904 23.36 -22.88 12.25
N LEU A 905 22.35 -23.77 12.36
CA LEU A 905 22.52 -25.09 12.97
C LEU A 905 23.54 -25.95 12.21
N SER A 906 23.57 -25.84 10.88
CA SER A 906 24.55 -26.55 10.06
C SER A 906 25.99 -26.09 10.34
N ILE A 907 26.20 -24.78 10.50
CA ILE A 907 27.52 -24.23 10.88
C ILE A 907 27.90 -24.66 12.30
N TYR A 908 26.94 -24.75 13.24
CA TYR A 908 27.21 -25.28 14.57
C TYR A 908 27.63 -26.75 14.55
N ALA A 909 27.00 -27.57 13.71
CA ALA A 909 27.38 -28.96 13.54
C ALA A 909 28.83 -29.09 13.02
N LEU A 910 29.20 -28.24 12.06
CA LEU A 910 30.56 -28.18 11.50
C LEU A 910 31.58 -27.77 12.56
N ALA A 911 31.31 -26.68 13.29
CA ALA A 911 32.18 -26.21 14.38
C ALA A 911 32.35 -27.24 15.50
N ALA A 912 31.30 -27.98 15.83
CA ALA A 912 31.38 -29.00 16.87
C ALA A 912 32.31 -30.17 16.49
N ARG A 913 32.28 -30.60 15.22
CA ARG A 913 33.16 -31.66 14.70
C ARG A 913 34.60 -31.18 14.57
N GLU A 914 34.82 -30.00 14.00
CA GLU A 914 36.16 -29.57 13.59
C GLU A 914 36.92 -28.76 14.66
N VAL A 915 36.21 -27.99 15.48
CA VAL A 915 36.83 -27.11 16.49
C VAL A 915 36.78 -27.73 17.89
N LEU A 916 35.71 -28.46 18.20
CA LEU A 916 35.48 -28.99 19.55
C LEU A 916 35.75 -30.49 19.68
N ASP A 917 36.03 -31.20 18.57
CA ASP A 917 36.28 -32.65 18.50
C ASP A 917 35.17 -33.47 19.20
N VAL A 918 33.91 -33.08 18.98
CA VAL A 918 32.72 -33.74 19.52
C VAL A 918 31.70 -34.02 18.44
N THR A 919 30.92 -35.09 18.62
CA THR A 919 29.86 -35.48 17.69
C THR A 919 28.52 -34.83 18.10
N PRO A 920 27.97 -33.90 17.29
CA PRO A 920 26.67 -33.30 17.58
C PRO A 920 25.54 -34.26 17.17
N VAL A 921 25.06 -35.08 18.11
CA VAL A 921 23.98 -36.05 17.85
C VAL A 921 22.62 -35.38 17.68
N ARG A 922 22.42 -34.20 18.30
CA ARG A 922 21.20 -33.39 18.17
C ARG A 922 21.52 -31.90 18.08
N LEU A 923 20.91 -31.22 17.13
CA LEU A 923 20.92 -29.77 16.99
C LEU A 923 19.50 -29.28 17.29
N ILE A 924 19.33 -28.43 18.28
CA ILE A 924 18.02 -28.12 18.83
C ILE A 924 17.75 -26.62 18.70
N TYR A 925 16.61 -26.28 18.09
CA TYR A 925 15.97 -24.99 18.32
C TYR A 925 15.08 -25.06 19.55
N TYR A 926 15.39 -24.27 20.56
CA TYR A 926 14.54 -24.09 21.73
C TYR A 926 13.67 -22.86 21.52
N ASN A 927 12.41 -23.08 21.17
CA ASN A 927 11.45 -22.00 20.99
C ASN A 927 10.93 -21.56 22.36
N LEU A 928 11.41 -20.42 22.86
CA LEU A 928 11.07 -19.92 24.19
C LEU A 928 9.59 -19.51 24.29
N GLN A 929 9.00 -19.03 23.19
CA GLN A 929 7.60 -18.56 23.15
C GLN A 929 6.58 -19.65 23.54
N ASN A 930 6.80 -20.89 23.13
CA ASN A 930 5.91 -22.01 23.42
C ASN A 930 6.60 -23.16 24.19
N ASN A 931 7.83 -22.91 24.65
CA ASN A 931 8.66 -23.85 25.38
C ASN A 931 8.87 -25.20 24.66
N GLN A 932 8.97 -25.19 23.32
CA GLN A 932 9.12 -26.40 22.50
C GLN A 932 10.53 -26.54 21.92
N CYS A 933 11.11 -27.73 22.08
CA CYS A 933 12.35 -28.15 21.44
C CYS A 933 12.07 -28.77 20.07
N VAL A 934 12.76 -28.29 19.04
CA VAL A 934 12.74 -28.89 17.70
C VAL A 934 14.14 -29.36 17.36
N SER A 935 14.30 -30.68 17.22
CA SER A 935 15.59 -31.30 16.93
C SER A 935 15.82 -31.50 15.44
N ALA A 936 17.08 -31.40 15.02
CA ALA A 936 17.55 -31.80 13.71
C ALA A 936 18.93 -32.49 13.84
N SER A 937 19.30 -33.26 12.82
CA SER A 937 20.63 -33.83 12.65
C SER A 937 21.24 -33.34 11.33
N ARG A 938 22.56 -33.55 11.15
CA ARG A 938 23.26 -33.23 9.91
C ARG A 938 24.12 -34.39 9.44
N GLU A 939 23.79 -34.87 8.24
CA GLU A 939 24.61 -35.82 7.52
C GLU A 939 25.81 -35.13 6.86
N GLU A 940 26.87 -35.89 6.59
CA GLU A 940 28.10 -35.36 5.99
C GLU A 940 27.84 -34.70 4.63
N LYS A 941 26.95 -35.29 3.82
CA LYS A 941 26.56 -34.72 2.52
C LYS A 941 25.96 -33.31 2.67
N GLN A 942 25.15 -33.07 3.70
CA GLN A 942 24.53 -31.76 3.93
C GLN A 942 25.55 -30.71 4.37
N LEU A 943 26.58 -31.13 5.11
CA LEU A 943 27.69 -30.25 5.48
C LEU A 943 28.58 -29.90 4.27
N GLN A 944 28.73 -30.81 3.31
CA GLN A 944 29.40 -30.53 2.04
C GLN A 944 28.60 -29.54 1.17
N GLU A 945 27.28 -29.71 1.04
CA GLU A 945 26.40 -28.77 0.35
C GLU A 945 26.43 -27.37 0.98
N LEU A 946 26.48 -27.30 2.32
CA LEU A 946 26.69 -26.06 3.05
C LEU A 946 28.02 -25.40 2.66
N ARG A 947 29.13 -26.14 2.66
CA ARG A 947 30.45 -25.61 2.27
C ARG A 947 30.42 -25.05 0.85
N GLY A 948 29.78 -25.75 -0.10
CA GLY A 948 29.58 -25.26 -1.46
C GLY A 948 28.80 -23.94 -1.50
N THR A 949 27.71 -23.84 -0.74
CA THR A 949 26.91 -22.61 -0.64
C THR A 949 27.72 -21.43 -0.09
N ILE A 950 28.56 -21.68 0.92
CA ILE A 950 29.43 -20.67 1.53
C ILE A 950 30.49 -20.21 0.53
N GLN A 951 31.07 -21.13 -0.23
CA GLN A 951 32.05 -20.84 -1.28
C GLN A 951 31.43 -20.01 -2.41
N GLU A 952 30.21 -20.34 -2.86
CA GLU A 952 29.47 -19.55 -3.87
C GLU A 952 29.25 -18.11 -3.38
N VAL A 953 28.71 -17.94 -2.17
CA VAL A 953 28.48 -16.60 -1.60
C VAL A 953 29.80 -15.83 -1.43
N ALA A 954 30.86 -16.49 -0.97
CA ALA A 954 32.19 -15.87 -0.86
C ALA A 954 32.77 -15.48 -2.22
N ALA A 955 32.58 -16.30 -3.25
CA ALA A 955 33.00 -16.01 -4.62
C ALA A 955 32.28 -14.78 -5.17
N ASP A 956 30.95 -14.70 -5.00
CA ASP A 956 30.16 -13.55 -5.45
C ASP A 956 30.56 -12.26 -4.71
N ILE A 957 30.83 -12.35 -3.40
CA ILE A 957 31.32 -11.22 -2.59
C ILE A 957 32.69 -10.75 -3.12
N ARG A 958 33.61 -11.67 -3.43
CA ARG A 958 34.93 -11.34 -4.01
C ARG A 958 34.82 -10.76 -5.41
N ALA A 959 33.87 -11.25 -6.21
CA ALA A 959 33.51 -10.70 -7.51
C ALA A 959 32.82 -9.33 -7.41
N ARG A 960 32.51 -8.88 -6.18
CA ARG A 960 31.85 -7.61 -5.86
C ARG A 960 30.45 -7.54 -6.47
N GLU A 961 29.71 -8.64 -6.43
CA GLU A 961 28.34 -8.69 -6.93
C GLU A 961 27.36 -8.37 -5.80
N PHE A 962 26.68 -7.22 -5.88
CA PHE A 962 25.69 -6.81 -4.87
C PHE A 962 24.35 -6.37 -5.49
N PRO A 963 23.71 -7.15 -6.38
CA PRO A 963 22.45 -6.75 -6.99
C PRO A 963 21.33 -6.61 -5.95
N ALA A 964 20.48 -5.60 -6.12
CA ALA A 964 19.25 -5.48 -5.36
C ALA A 964 18.24 -6.56 -5.77
N ARG A 965 17.61 -7.22 -4.80
CA ARG A 965 16.55 -8.21 -5.01
C ARG A 965 15.22 -7.67 -4.47
N PRO A 966 14.53 -6.76 -5.20
CA PRO A 966 13.28 -6.18 -4.72
C PRO A 966 12.20 -7.26 -4.57
N GLY A 967 11.48 -7.24 -3.46
CA GLY A 967 10.46 -8.24 -3.16
C GLY A 967 9.63 -7.88 -1.93
N PHE A 968 8.91 -8.87 -1.38
CA PHE A 968 8.06 -8.67 -0.21
C PHE A 968 8.85 -8.13 1.00
N LEU A 969 10.08 -8.61 1.20
CA LEU A 969 10.96 -8.19 2.30
C LEU A 969 11.34 -6.71 2.25
N CYS A 970 11.24 -6.05 1.10
CA CYS A 970 11.57 -4.62 0.97
C CYS A 970 10.63 -3.73 1.80
N LYS A 971 9.40 -4.18 2.08
CA LYS A 971 8.45 -3.42 2.89
C LYS A 971 8.99 -3.10 4.28
N HIS A 972 9.77 -4.03 4.84
CA HIS A 972 10.32 -3.97 6.20
C HIS A 972 11.85 -3.78 6.20
N CYS A 973 12.43 -3.42 5.05
CA CYS A 973 13.87 -3.23 4.94
C CYS A 973 14.25 -1.82 5.41
N GLU A 974 15.06 -1.74 6.47
CA GLU A 974 15.61 -0.48 7.01
C GLU A 974 16.37 0.36 5.97
N PHE A 975 17.06 -0.30 5.03
CA PHE A 975 17.84 0.38 3.97
C PHE A 975 16.99 0.80 2.77
N ARG A 976 15.66 0.64 2.82
CA ARG A 976 14.78 1.01 1.70
C ARG A 976 14.93 2.48 1.28
N CYS A 977 15.22 3.39 2.21
CA CYS A 977 15.39 4.81 1.90
C CYS A 977 16.70 5.17 1.19
N VAL A 978 17.70 4.28 1.21
CA VAL A 978 19.01 4.44 0.54
C VAL A 978 19.23 3.44 -0.61
N CYS A 979 18.29 2.51 -0.81
CA CYS A 979 18.38 1.47 -1.81
C CYS A 979 18.04 2.00 -3.22
N PRO A 980 18.92 1.78 -4.23
CA PRO A 980 18.69 2.26 -5.59
C PRO A 980 17.42 1.70 -6.24
N ALA A 981 17.00 0.47 -5.90
CA ALA A 981 15.81 -0.17 -6.46
C ALA A 981 14.48 0.51 -6.08
N HIS A 982 14.50 1.43 -5.10
CA HIS A 982 13.30 2.11 -4.61
C HIS A 982 13.32 3.62 -4.83
N GLU A 983 14.38 4.16 -5.41
CA GLU A 983 14.53 5.59 -5.69
C GLU A 983 14.07 5.88 -7.12
N SER A 984 13.09 6.78 -7.28
CA SER A 984 12.59 7.15 -8.61
C SER A 984 13.70 7.88 -9.37
N ARG A 985 14.25 7.25 -10.41
CA ARG A 985 15.20 7.91 -11.31
C ARG A 985 14.44 8.90 -12.18
N THR A 986 14.47 10.18 -11.85
CA THR A 986 13.99 11.21 -12.78
C THR A 986 15.04 11.38 -13.88
N VAL A 987 14.64 11.10 -15.13
CA VAL A 987 15.41 11.33 -16.36
C VAL A 987 15.92 12.77 -16.33
N GLN A 988 17.22 12.94 -16.05
CA GLN A 988 18.08 14.11 -16.33
C GLN A 988 19.44 14.04 -15.60
N SER A 989 19.73 13.01 -14.78
CA SER A 989 21.00 12.92 -14.04
C SER A 989 22.17 12.26 -14.79
N GLU A 990 22.08 12.04 -16.11
CA GLU A 990 23.19 11.51 -16.90
C GLU A 990 23.46 12.44 -18.09
N THR A 991 24.37 13.40 -17.89
CA THR A 991 25.11 14.00 -19.00
C THR A 991 25.94 12.89 -19.66
N GLY A 992 25.72 12.70 -20.97
CA GLY A 992 26.12 11.53 -21.74
C GLY A 992 27.61 11.37 -22.06
N GLU A 993 28.50 11.38 -21.07
CA GLU A 993 29.92 11.08 -21.31
C GLU A 993 30.34 9.64 -20.94
N ASP A 994 29.66 8.96 -20.01
CA ASP A 994 30.13 7.63 -19.53
C ASP A 994 29.50 6.41 -20.21
N ALA A 995 28.38 6.56 -20.95
CA ALA A 995 27.75 5.44 -21.67
C ALA A 995 28.58 4.93 -22.86
N ALA A 996 29.56 5.71 -23.33
CA ALA A 996 30.40 5.34 -24.48
C ALA A 996 31.55 4.36 -24.15
N ARG A 997 31.83 4.07 -22.87
CA ARG A 997 32.97 3.18 -22.49
C ARG A 997 32.57 1.77 -22.04
N GLY A 998 31.27 1.48 -21.89
CA GLY A 998 30.78 0.16 -21.48
C GLY A 998 30.46 -0.82 -22.63
N ALA A 999 30.36 -0.35 -23.87
CA ALA A 999 29.86 -1.15 -25.01
C ALA A 999 30.95 -1.85 -25.85
N VAL A 1000 32.21 -1.86 -25.42
CA VAL A 1000 33.31 -2.54 -26.14
C VAL A 1000 34.01 -3.55 -25.22
N ARG A 1001 33.29 -4.60 -24.78
CA ARG A 1001 33.89 -5.80 -24.17
C ARG A 1001 32.90 -6.96 -24.00
N SER A 1002 32.20 -7.40 -25.07
CA SER A 1002 31.55 -8.73 -25.07
C SER A 1002 31.41 -9.37 -26.46
N SER A 1003 32.48 -9.35 -27.26
CA SER A 1003 32.53 -10.15 -28.49
C SER A 1003 33.92 -10.77 -28.70
N ARG A 1004 34.24 -11.78 -27.88
CA ARG A 1004 35.19 -12.84 -28.28
C ARG A 1004 34.60 -14.19 -27.92
N LYS A 1005 34.11 -14.89 -28.94
CA LYS A 1005 33.83 -16.34 -28.90
C LYS A 1005 35.17 -17.10 -28.75
N PRO A 1006 35.21 -18.24 -28.06
CA PRO A 1006 36.39 -19.10 -28.04
C PRO A 1006 36.43 -19.96 -29.32
N ASN A 1007 37.63 -20.09 -29.88
CA ASN A 1007 38.09 -21.37 -30.42
C ASN A 1007 38.72 -22.16 -29.28
#